data_AF-A0A353F348-F1
#
_entry.id   AF-A0A353F348-F1
#
_cell.length_a   1.000
_cell.length_b   1.000
_cell.length_c   1.000
_cell.angle_alpha   90.00
_cell.angle_beta   90.00
_cell.angle_gamma   90.00
#
_symmetry.space_group_name_H-M   'P 1'
#
loop_
_entity.id
_entity.type
_entity.pdbx_description
1 polymer ?
#
loop_
_entity_poly.entity_id
_entity_poly.type
_entity_poly.pdbx_seq_one_letter_code
_entity_poly.pdbx_strand_id
1 'polypeptide(L)'
;PTTPSLADVFDFAKDYLGLLKAAIIASGIIPPGIEGSGKSLAELLNRLVGPNRGIEIISSVNDIPKGSRLAVSTNLLAALISACMRATGQTQSLTGELTENERRLVLARAILGEWIGGSGGGWQDSGGVWPGIKLIEGELAGDTDPEQGISRGRLMPKHKVFNHKEIPNSARQALTDSLILVHGGMAQNVGPILEMVTEKYLLRSSEEWRARQEALDLLDQIVTALASGNIRELGRLTTENFRGPLQTIIPWATNHFTETLIDRVSKKFGEDFWGFWMLGGMSGGGMGFIVEPSRKQEALNIIHDMMIQTKRELENALPFAMDPVVYDFAINPHGTFGQIHRGDDALLPPPYYHLALADTLRTPPEKLSPTSRAELDQFARACRTNSTFSSSVESLFETLIPHADNEANGDNSLSKLLAENGFDQRQHEGIRKDLFEGRIGLAQNRLPPTTLIEDVSPTEITDFTKLDSKKDLVVGERSLANGEVAVITLAAGAGSRWTQGAGVCKALHPFVRLGERHRTFIETHLGKSRKRGHEAGSTIPHVFTTSYLTHHPTRQFLDTVQDYNYPGPLRLSQGRSVGLRMIPTVSDLRFAWEEMPQQVLDEQQQKMRDSVRSALLKWAQSTGEATDYTDNLPLQCLHPVGHFYEVPNLLLNGTLADLLIDRPQLKTLMLHNIDTLGADVDPALLGHHLASKTGLTFEVITRRLEDRGGGLASIGGRPRLLEGLAMPREEDEFILSYYNSMTTWIDIDKLLGLFGLTRDDILARDEKKILAGIRKVASTLPTYVTLKEVKKRWGHGQEDIFPVTQFEKLWGDLTSLSDIDSKFIVVPRSRGQQLKDPAQLDSWLRDGSANHIESLCLW
;
A
#
# COMPACT_ATOMS: atom_id res chain seq x y z
N PRO A 1 10.19 -26.13 -3.43
CA PRO A 1 9.25 -26.96 -4.22
C PRO A 1 9.98 -27.75 -5.31
N THR A 2 9.77 -29.07 -5.36
CA THR A 2 10.27 -29.90 -6.47
C THR A 2 9.48 -29.55 -7.74
N THR A 3 10.16 -29.40 -8.87
CA THR A 3 9.55 -29.07 -10.16
C THR A 3 9.43 -30.34 -11.02
N PRO A 4 8.28 -31.05 -11.01
CA PRO A 4 8.17 -32.35 -11.67
C PRO A 4 7.97 -32.25 -13.19
N SER A 5 7.60 -31.08 -13.72
CA SER A 5 7.26 -30.91 -15.13
C SER A 5 7.82 -29.63 -15.74
N LEU A 6 7.84 -29.60 -17.07
CA LEU A 6 8.22 -28.40 -17.81
C LEU A 6 7.25 -27.24 -17.55
N ALA A 7 5.93 -27.52 -17.49
CA ALA A 7 4.92 -26.50 -17.20
C ALA A 7 5.15 -25.85 -15.82
N ASP A 8 5.59 -26.62 -14.83
CA ASP A 8 5.92 -26.08 -13.51
C ASP A 8 7.11 -25.13 -13.56
N VAL A 9 8.06 -25.26 -14.49
CA VAL A 9 9.18 -24.30 -14.64
C VAL A 9 8.68 -22.90 -15.00
N PHE A 10 7.63 -22.84 -15.84
CA PHE A 10 7.03 -21.58 -16.32
C PHE A 10 5.92 -21.06 -15.40
N ASP A 11 5.57 -21.78 -14.33
CA ASP A 11 4.63 -21.33 -13.30
C ASP A 11 5.36 -20.53 -12.21
N PHE A 12 5.62 -19.24 -12.47
CA PHE A 12 6.36 -18.37 -11.56
C PHE A 12 5.68 -18.18 -10.18
N ALA A 13 4.36 -18.37 -10.06
CA ALA A 13 3.65 -18.23 -8.78
C ALA A 13 4.05 -19.28 -7.73
N LYS A 14 4.57 -20.43 -8.18
CA LYS A 14 5.07 -21.48 -7.28
C LYS A 14 6.48 -21.20 -6.74
N ASP A 15 7.08 -20.05 -7.08
CA ASP A 15 8.33 -19.55 -6.53
C ASP A 15 8.06 -18.20 -5.85
N TYR A 16 8.34 -18.09 -4.54
CA TYR A 16 7.98 -16.93 -3.72
C TYR A 16 8.48 -15.59 -4.29
N LEU A 17 9.66 -15.58 -4.92
CA LEU A 17 10.20 -14.40 -5.61
C LEU A 17 10.10 -14.48 -7.14
N GLY A 18 9.76 -15.64 -7.71
CA GLY A 18 9.84 -15.92 -9.15
C GLY A 18 11.26 -15.95 -9.73
N LEU A 19 12.28 -15.50 -8.97
CA LEU A 19 13.64 -15.29 -9.45
C LEU A 19 14.40 -16.57 -9.76
N LEU A 20 14.14 -17.68 -9.06
CA LEU A 20 14.82 -18.95 -9.32
C LEU A 20 14.40 -19.49 -10.69
N LYS A 21 13.09 -19.45 -10.97
CA LYS A 21 12.55 -19.85 -12.27
C LYS A 21 13.01 -18.92 -13.38
N ALA A 22 12.99 -17.61 -13.13
CA ALA A 22 13.49 -16.62 -14.08
C ALA A 22 14.96 -16.83 -14.41
N ALA A 23 15.80 -17.11 -13.40
CA ALA A 23 17.22 -17.35 -13.59
C ALA A 23 17.50 -18.56 -14.48
N ILE A 24 16.81 -19.68 -14.27
CA ILE A 24 16.98 -20.91 -15.06
C ILE A 24 16.62 -20.69 -16.54
N ILE A 25 15.54 -19.95 -16.79
CA ILE A 25 15.07 -19.66 -18.14
C ILE A 25 16.02 -18.65 -18.80
N ALA A 26 16.30 -17.52 -18.14
CA ALA A 26 17.12 -16.45 -18.68
C ALA A 26 18.60 -16.84 -18.85
N SER A 27 19.10 -17.78 -18.04
CA SER A 27 20.44 -18.36 -18.24
C SER A 27 20.50 -19.32 -19.42
N GLY A 28 19.36 -19.67 -20.03
CA GLY A 28 19.29 -20.61 -21.15
C GLY A 28 19.43 -22.08 -20.77
N ILE A 29 19.33 -22.44 -19.47
CA ILE A 29 19.29 -23.86 -19.05
C ILE A 29 18.01 -24.50 -19.58
N ILE A 30 16.89 -23.78 -19.45
CA ILE A 30 15.59 -24.16 -20.03
C ILE A 30 15.21 -23.09 -21.04
N PRO A 31 15.45 -23.32 -22.34
CA PRO A 31 15.14 -22.33 -23.37
C PRO A 31 13.63 -22.01 -23.38
N PRO A 32 13.21 -20.74 -23.47
CA PRO A 32 11.79 -20.38 -23.51
C PRO A 32 10.98 -21.15 -24.56
N GLY A 33 11.55 -21.36 -25.75
CA GLY A 33 10.88 -22.07 -26.86
C GLY A 33 10.68 -23.57 -26.67
N ILE A 34 11.14 -24.16 -25.56
CA ILE A 34 10.81 -25.56 -25.22
C ILE A 34 9.40 -25.68 -24.63
N GLU A 35 8.84 -24.58 -24.10
CA GLU A 35 7.45 -24.53 -23.64
C GLU A 35 6.51 -24.88 -24.80
N GLY A 36 5.59 -25.83 -24.59
CA GLY A 36 4.66 -26.28 -25.64
C GLY A 36 5.28 -27.14 -26.76
N SER A 37 6.59 -27.42 -26.75
CA SER A 37 7.25 -28.24 -27.78
C SER A 37 6.93 -29.75 -27.73
N GLY A 38 6.20 -30.20 -26.71
CA GLY A 38 5.94 -31.61 -26.43
C GLY A 38 7.12 -32.38 -25.83
N LYS A 39 8.26 -31.71 -25.58
CA LYS A 39 9.44 -32.29 -24.92
C LYS A 39 9.28 -32.32 -23.40
N SER A 40 9.92 -33.30 -22.76
CA SER A 40 9.90 -33.44 -21.30
C SER A 40 11.11 -32.76 -20.65
N LEU A 41 10.92 -32.27 -19.42
CA LEU A 41 12.00 -31.75 -18.59
C LEU A 41 13.08 -32.83 -18.33
N ALA A 42 12.67 -34.09 -18.18
CA ALA A 42 13.59 -35.22 -17.99
C ALA A 42 14.52 -35.42 -19.20
N GLU A 43 14.00 -35.34 -20.44
CA GLU A 43 14.84 -35.43 -21.65
C GLU A 43 15.91 -34.34 -21.71
N LEU A 44 15.57 -33.11 -21.29
CA LEU A 44 16.49 -31.99 -21.23
C LEU A 44 17.56 -32.21 -20.16
N LEU A 45 17.16 -32.52 -18.93
CA LEU A 45 18.09 -32.73 -17.81
C LEU A 45 19.01 -33.93 -18.05
N ASN A 46 18.52 -34.99 -18.69
CA ASN A 46 19.34 -36.15 -19.06
C ASN A 46 20.53 -35.75 -19.95
N ARG A 47 20.35 -34.76 -20.83
CA ARG A 47 21.44 -34.24 -21.67
C ARG A 47 22.41 -33.35 -20.90
N LEU A 48 21.90 -32.60 -19.92
CA LEU A 48 22.67 -31.59 -19.22
C LEU A 48 23.48 -32.17 -18.05
N VAL A 49 22.85 -32.97 -17.19
CA VAL A 49 23.45 -33.49 -15.95
C VAL A 49 23.52 -35.02 -15.88
N GLY A 50 22.94 -35.71 -16.86
CA GLY A 50 22.93 -37.16 -16.97
C GLY A 50 21.64 -37.81 -16.47
N PRO A 51 21.45 -39.13 -16.70
CA PRO A 51 20.23 -39.84 -16.34
C PRO A 51 20.01 -39.87 -14.83
N ASN A 52 18.74 -39.73 -14.41
CA ASN A 52 18.30 -39.76 -13.01
C ASN A 52 18.97 -38.71 -12.12
N ARG A 53 19.38 -37.59 -12.70
CA ARG A 53 19.97 -36.45 -11.99
C ARG A 53 19.13 -35.20 -12.23
N GLY A 54 19.22 -34.28 -11.28
CA GLY A 54 18.56 -32.98 -11.35
C GLY A 54 19.52 -31.86 -10.98
N ILE A 55 19.00 -30.64 -10.99
CA ILE A 55 19.70 -29.44 -10.54
C ILE A 55 18.89 -28.86 -9.39
N GLU A 56 19.56 -28.55 -8.29
CA GLU A 56 19.00 -27.77 -7.21
C GLU A 56 19.65 -26.38 -7.22
N ILE A 57 18.82 -25.35 -7.17
CA ILE A 57 19.27 -23.96 -7.13
C ILE A 57 18.62 -23.33 -5.91
N ILE A 58 19.46 -22.71 -5.09
CA ILE A 58 19.08 -22.12 -3.82
C ILE A 58 19.54 -20.67 -3.85
N SER A 59 18.63 -19.77 -3.48
CA SER A 59 18.95 -18.38 -3.18
C SER A 59 18.85 -18.17 -1.68
N SER A 60 19.69 -17.29 -1.16
CA SER A 60 19.65 -16.85 0.24
C SER A 60 19.83 -15.35 0.26
N VAL A 61 18.93 -14.69 0.98
CA VAL A 61 18.95 -13.24 1.22
C VAL A 61 18.75 -13.07 2.71
N ASN A 62 19.68 -12.38 3.36
CA ASN A 62 19.65 -12.16 4.81
C ASN A 62 19.07 -10.78 5.10
N ASP A 63 18.00 -10.73 5.90
CA ASP A 63 17.46 -9.50 6.51
C ASP A 63 17.18 -8.33 5.56
N ILE A 64 16.85 -8.64 4.29
CA ILE A 64 16.43 -7.67 3.29
C ILE A 64 15.02 -8.04 2.83
N PRO A 65 14.01 -7.18 3.08
CA PRO A 65 12.63 -7.47 2.73
C PRO A 65 12.43 -7.36 1.21
N LYS A 66 11.39 -8.06 0.72
CA LYS A 66 10.87 -7.82 -0.63
C LYS A 66 10.48 -6.34 -0.77
N GLY A 67 11.03 -5.66 -1.78
CA GLY A 67 10.77 -4.24 -2.02
C GLY A 67 11.69 -3.26 -1.28
N SER A 68 12.86 -3.68 -0.79
CA SER A 68 13.84 -2.85 -0.05
C SER A 68 14.42 -1.64 -0.80
N ARG A 69 14.23 -1.56 -2.12
CA ARG A 69 14.76 -0.47 -2.99
C ARG A 69 16.29 -0.36 -3.02
N LEU A 70 17.01 -1.38 -2.56
CA LEU A 70 18.47 -1.48 -2.63
C LEU A 70 18.96 -2.25 -3.89
N ALA A 71 18.10 -2.41 -4.90
CA ALA A 71 18.38 -3.19 -6.12
C ALA A 71 18.78 -4.67 -5.86
N VAL A 72 18.37 -5.24 -4.73
CA VAL A 72 18.85 -6.56 -4.29
C VAL A 72 18.27 -7.71 -5.11
N SER A 73 17.01 -7.61 -5.56
CA SER A 73 16.35 -8.65 -6.39
C SER A 73 17.07 -8.85 -7.73
N THR A 74 17.40 -7.76 -8.42
CA THR A 74 18.06 -7.80 -9.72
C THR A 74 19.51 -8.28 -9.58
N ASN A 75 20.22 -7.88 -8.52
CA ASN A 75 21.56 -8.40 -8.24
C ASN A 75 21.54 -9.89 -7.86
N LEU A 76 20.53 -10.34 -7.09
CA LEU A 76 20.34 -11.75 -6.79
C LEU A 76 20.04 -12.56 -8.06
N LEU A 77 19.17 -12.06 -8.93
CA LEU A 77 18.87 -12.67 -10.22
C LEU A 77 20.13 -12.76 -11.09
N ALA A 78 20.93 -11.69 -11.17
CA ALA A 78 22.19 -11.67 -11.89
C ALA A 78 23.20 -12.68 -11.32
N ALA A 79 23.26 -12.83 -9.98
CA ALA A 79 24.09 -13.83 -9.32
C ALA A 79 23.64 -15.26 -9.63
N LEU A 80 22.33 -15.54 -9.59
CA LEU A 80 21.75 -16.82 -9.96
C LEU A 80 22.03 -17.16 -11.43
N ILE A 81 21.82 -16.21 -12.35
CA ILE A 81 22.13 -16.37 -13.77
C ILE A 81 23.63 -16.65 -13.97
N SER A 82 24.51 -15.92 -13.27
CA SER A 82 25.95 -16.17 -13.32
C SER A 82 26.31 -17.58 -12.85
N ALA A 83 25.72 -18.05 -11.75
CA ALA A 83 25.92 -19.41 -11.25
C ALA A 83 25.47 -20.46 -12.28
N CYS A 84 24.28 -20.28 -12.87
CA CYS A 84 23.76 -21.13 -13.94
C CYS A 84 24.68 -21.15 -15.19
N MET A 85 25.16 -19.98 -15.61
CA MET A 85 26.06 -19.84 -16.75
C MET A 85 27.39 -20.55 -16.50
N ARG A 86 27.95 -20.41 -15.29
CA ARG A 86 29.17 -21.12 -14.88
C ARG A 86 28.97 -22.63 -14.88
N ALA A 87 27.90 -23.11 -14.25
CA ALA A 87 27.58 -24.54 -14.17
C ALA A 87 27.39 -25.20 -15.55
N THR A 88 27.02 -24.42 -16.58
CA THR A 88 26.78 -24.90 -17.94
C THR A 88 27.90 -24.56 -18.93
N GLY A 89 29.04 -24.03 -18.46
CA GLY A 89 30.19 -23.72 -19.31
C GLY A 89 29.97 -22.54 -20.26
N GLN A 90 28.99 -21.67 -19.99
CA GLN A 90 28.74 -20.46 -20.76
C GLN A 90 29.70 -19.31 -20.38
N THR A 91 30.46 -19.47 -19.30
CA THR A 91 31.55 -18.58 -18.89
C THR A 91 32.90 -19.26 -19.08
N GLN A 92 33.96 -18.48 -19.24
CA GLN A 92 35.35 -18.95 -19.38
C GLN A 92 35.86 -19.65 -18.12
N SER A 93 35.41 -19.25 -16.93
CA SER A 93 35.88 -19.78 -15.64
C SER A 93 34.71 -20.16 -14.71
N LEU A 94 34.85 -21.28 -13.99
CA LEU A 94 33.88 -21.73 -12.99
C LEU A 94 33.91 -20.89 -11.70
N THR A 95 35.04 -20.26 -11.40
CA THR A 95 35.27 -19.45 -10.21
C THR A 95 35.85 -18.09 -10.60
N GLY A 96 35.95 -17.17 -9.65
CA GLY A 96 36.53 -15.85 -9.87
C GLY A 96 35.52 -14.83 -10.41
N GLU A 97 36.03 -13.69 -10.87
CA GLU A 97 35.25 -12.61 -11.48
C GLU A 97 34.77 -12.97 -12.89
N LEU A 98 33.76 -12.23 -13.37
CA LEU A 98 33.33 -12.28 -14.78
C LEU A 98 34.17 -11.33 -15.64
N THR A 99 34.44 -11.72 -16.89
CA THR A 99 34.96 -10.82 -17.92
C THR A 99 33.91 -9.79 -18.32
N GLU A 100 34.32 -8.68 -18.96
CA GLU A 100 33.40 -7.61 -19.33
C GLU A 100 32.26 -8.09 -20.25
N ASN A 101 32.57 -8.94 -21.23
CA ASN A 101 31.56 -9.50 -22.12
C ASN A 101 30.56 -10.40 -21.37
N GLU A 102 31.04 -11.18 -20.40
CA GLU A 102 30.18 -12.01 -19.55
C GLU A 102 29.29 -11.16 -18.63
N ARG A 103 29.80 -10.05 -18.08
CA ARG A 103 29.00 -9.10 -17.27
C ARG A 103 27.87 -8.49 -18.09
N ARG A 104 28.16 -8.03 -19.32
CA ARG A 104 27.13 -7.50 -20.22
C ARG A 104 26.09 -8.55 -20.61
N LEU A 105 26.50 -9.81 -20.81
CA LEU A 105 25.57 -10.90 -21.08
C LEU A 105 24.69 -11.23 -19.87
N VAL A 106 25.27 -11.26 -18.65
CA VAL A 106 24.53 -11.44 -17.41
C VAL A 106 23.52 -10.31 -17.21
N LEU A 107 23.92 -9.05 -17.45
CA LEU A 107 23.02 -7.89 -17.44
C LEU A 107 21.83 -8.08 -18.39
N ALA A 108 22.09 -8.40 -19.67
CA ALA A 108 21.04 -8.60 -20.65
C ALA A 108 20.06 -9.72 -20.23
N ARG A 109 20.58 -10.80 -19.64
CA ARG A 109 19.78 -11.92 -19.14
C ARG A 109 19.04 -11.59 -17.85
N ALA A 110 19.63 -10.77 -16.97
CA ALA A 110 18.94 -10.29 -15.78
C ALA A 110 17.75 -9.43 -16.18
N ILE A 111 17.91 -8.51 -17.15
CA ILE A 111 16.81 -7.72 -17.72
C ILE A 111 15.72 -8.64 -18.31
N LEU A 112 16.10 -9.65 -19.10
CA LEU A 112 15.15 -10.64 -19.61
C LEU A 112 14.42 -11.38 -18.47
N GLY A 113 15.16 -11.81 -17.44
CA GLY A 113 14.64 -12.49 -16.26
C GLY A 113 13.66 -11.63 -15.47
N GLU A 114 13.93 -10.33 -15.34
CA GLU A 114 13.04 -9.35 -14.73
C GLU A 114 11.73 -9.21 -15.51
N TRP A 115 11.80 -9.22 -16.85
CA TRP A 115 10.62 -9.11 -17.73
C TRP A 115 9.76 -10.38 -17.70
N ILE A 116 10.36 -11.57 -17.81
CA ILE A 116 9.60 -12.83 -17.77
C ILE A 116 9.13 -13.19 -16.36
N GLY A 117 9.89 -12.82 -15.34
CA GLY A 117 9.58 -13.09 -13.93
C GLY A 117 8.70 -12.02 -13.27
N GLY A 118 8.37 -10.94 -13.98
CA GLY A 118 7.45 -9.90 -13.52
C GLY A 118 7.99 -9.00 -12.38
N SER A 119 9.30 -8.92 -12.20
CA SER A 119 9.93 -8.11 -11.14
C SER A 119 9.94 -6.60 -11.44
N GLY A 120 9.98 -6.23 -12.72
CA GLY A 120 9.89 -4.84 -13.19
C GLY A 120 11.10 -3.95 -12.86
N GLY A 121 12.26 -4.52 -12.50
CA GLY A 121 13.50 -3.79 -12.25
C GLY A 121 14.11 -3.19 -13.52
N GLY A 122 14.84 -2.08 -13.33
CA GLY A 122 15.51 -1.37 -14.43
C GLY A 122 16.96 -1.82 -14.61
N TRP A 123 17.59 -1.44 -15.73
CA TRP A 123 18.98 -1.79 -16.02
C TRP A 123 19.97 -1.29 -14.95
N GLN A 124 19.64 -0.19 -14.25
CA GLN A 124 20.50 0.40 -13.22
C GLN A 124 20.70 -0.52 -12.01
N ASP A 125 19.74 -1.42 -11.77
CA ASP A 125 19.73 -2.28 -10.59
C ASP A 125 20.78 -3.40 -10.70
N SER A 126 21.22 -3.72 -11.91
CA SER A 126 22.27 -4.72 -12.19
C SER A 126 23.70 -4.23 -11.98
N GLY A 127 23.89 -3.00 -11.45
CA GLY A 127 25.22 -2.44 -11.24
C GLY A 127 26.12 -3.28 -10.33
N GLY A 128 25.56 -4.12 -9.44
CA GLY A 128 26.33 -5.02 -8.57
C GLY A 128 27.10 -6.12 -9.30
N VAL A 129 26.81 -6.35 -10.59
CA VAL A 129 27.59 -7.25 -11.44
C VAL A 129 29.02 -6.74 -11.65
N TRP A 130 29.22 -5.42 -11.66
CA TRP A 130 30.53 -4.78 -11.82
C TRP A 130 31.19 -4.47 -10.46
N PRO A 131 32.53 -4.57 -10.39
CA PRO A 131 33.29 -4.29 -9.18
C PRO A 131 33.26 -2.81 -8.79
N GLY A 132 33.45 -2.56 -7.50
CA GLY A 132 33.78 -1.24 -6.95
C GLY A 132 32.73 -0.16 -7.19
N ILE A 133 33.23 1.07 -7.33
CA ILE A 133 32.46 2.28 -7.60
C ILE A 133 32.42 2.48 -9.12
N LYS A 134 31.25 2.83 -9.65
CA LYS A 134 31.03 2.97 -11.08
C LYS A 134 30.06 4.10 -11.37
N LEU A 135 30.23 4.72 -12.54
CA LEU A 135 29.26 5.62 -13.15
C LEU A 135 28.51 4.83 -14.23
N ILE A 136 27.18 4.91 -14.21
CA ILE A 136 26.32 4.22 -15.17
C ILE A 136 25.62 5.28 -16.03
N GLU A 137 25.77 5.16 -17.36
CA GLU A 137 25.37 6.19 -18.31
C GLU A 137 24.50 5.60 -19.42
N GLY A 138 23.45 6.32 -19.80
CA GLY A 138 22.77 6.06 -21.07
C GLY A 138 23.70 6.43 -22.23
N GLU A 139 23.64 5.66 -23.32
CA GLU A 139 24.51 5.85 -24.48
C GLU A 139 23.70 5.88 -25.76
N LEU A 140 24.12 6.70 -26.72
CA LEU A 140 23.51 6.74 -28.04
C LEU A 140 23.71 5.39 -28.75
N ALA A 141 22.71 4.97 -29.54
CA ALA A 141 22.88 3.83 -30.42
C ALA A 141 23.93 4.16 -31.50
N GLY A 142 24.91 3.29 -31.66
CA GLY A 142 25.94 3.36 -32.69
C GLY A 142 25.69 2.33 -33.80
N ASP A 143 26.52 2.35 -34.84
CA ASP A 143 26.28 1.57 -36.07
C ASP A 143 26.29 0.05 -35.89
N THR A 144 26.87 -0.45 -34.80
CA THR A 144 26.91 -1.89 -34.47
C THR A 144 25.80 -2.34 -33.53
N ASP A 145 24.98 -1.41 -33.03
CA ASP A 145 23.94 -1.70 -32.06
C ASP A 145 22.63 -2.06 -32.78
N PRO A 146 21.88 -3.06 -32.29
CA PRO A 146 20.61 -3.46 -32.90
C PRO A 146 19.55 -2.35 -32.87
N GLU A 147 19.71 -1.35 -31.99
CA GLU A 147 18.83 -0.21 -31.85
C GLU A 147 19.05 0.90 -32.89
N GLN A 148 20.11 0.83 -33.71
CA GLN A 148 20.43 1.87 -34.69
C GLN A 148 19.29 2.08 -35.68
N GLY A 149 18.82 3.33 -35.81
CA GLY A 149 17.68 3.69 -36.66
C GLY A 149 16.30 3.33 -36.09
N ILE A 150 16.23 2.65 -34.94
CA ILE A 150 15.00 2.32 -34.21
C ILE A 150 14.83 3.25 -33.01
N SER A 151 15.91 3.43 -32.26
CA SER A 151 15.96 4.18 -31.00
C SER A 151 17.17 5.11 -30.99
N ARG A 152 17.08 6.24 -30.28
CA ARG A 152 18.22 7.16 -30.12
C ARG A 152 19.29 6.61 -29.18
N GLY A 153 18.92 5.74 -28.25
CA GLY A 153 19.82 5.18 -27.24
C GLY A 153 19.88 3.64 -27.28
N ARG A 154 20.91 3.08 -26.67
CA ARG A 154 21.04 1.63 -26.43
C ARG A 154 20.07 1.19 -25.34
N LEU A 155 19.60 -0.07 -25.41
CA LEU A 155 18.86 -0.68 -24.30
C LEU A 155 19.74 -0.84 -23.06
N MET A 156 20.99 -1.28 -23.26
CA MET A 156 21.95 -1.49 -22.17
C MET A 156 22.78 -0.23 -21.92
N PRO A 157 22.98 0.17 -20.65
CA PRO A 157 23.82 1.29 -20.29
C PRO A 157 25.31 0.97 -20.47
N LYS A 158 26.12 2.03 -20.41
CA LYS A 158 27.56 1.95 -20.24
C LYS A 158 27.92 1.96 -18.76
N HIS A 159 28.83 1.09 -18.35
CA HIS A 159 29.39 1.04 -16.99
C HIS A 159 30.84 1.50 -17.01
N LYS A 160 31.13 2.68 -16.44
CA LYS A 160 32.49 3.14 -16.20
C LYS A 160 32.91 2.77 -14.78
N VAL A 161 33.69 1.70 -14.65
CA VAL A 161 34.30 1.32 -13.35
C VAL A 161 35.47 2.25 -13.03
N PHE A 162 35.40 2.96 -11.92
CA PHE A 162 36.49 3.81 -11.47
C PHE A 162 37.62 2.96 -10.88
N ASN A 163 38.83 3.13 -11.41
CA ASN A 163 40.01 2.44 -10.89
C ASN A 163 40.60 3.15 -9.64
N HIS A 164 41.67 2.58 -9.08
CA HIS A 164 42.34 3.13 -7.88
C HIS A 164 43.17 4.40 -8.13
N LYS A 165 43.34 4.84 -9.38
CA LYS A 165 43.93 6.15 -9.70
C LYS A 165 42.86 7.24 -9.74
N GLU A 166 41.69 6.93 -10.32
CA GLU A 166 40.57 7.86 -10.40
C GLU A 166 39.89 8.06 -9.05
N ILE A 167 39.65 6.98 -8.30
CA ILE A 167 39.15 7.03 -6.92
C ILE A 167 40.10 6.19 -6.05
N PRO A 168 41.09 6.82 -5.38
CA PRO A 168 42.08 6.16 -4.56
C PRO A 168 41.51 5.39 -3.37
N ASN A 169 42.31 4.48 -2.81
CA ASN A 169 41.94 3.72 -1.61
C ASN A 169 41.64 4.63 -0.41
N SER A 170 42.34 5.75 -0.28
CA SER A 170 42.06 6.74 0.76
C SER A 170 40.67 7.35 0.63
N ALA A 171 40.21 7.67 -0.60
CA ALA A 171 38.88 8.20 -0.84
C ALA A 171 37.79 7.14 -0.58
N ARG A 172 38.03 5.89 -0.99
CA ARG A 172 37.13 4.76 -0.72
C ARG A 172 36.99 4.51 0.78
N GLN A 173 38.10 4.51 1.50
CA GLN A 173 38.13 4.36 2.95
C GLN A 173 37.43 5.53 3.64
N ALA A 174 37.71 6.78 3.23
CA ALA A 174 37.05 7.96 3.78
C ALA A 174 35.52 7.91 3.59
N LEU A 175 35.04 7.45 2.43
CA LEU A 175 33.61 7.22 2.20
C LEU A 175 33.06 6.18 3.19
N THR A 176 33.69 5.02 3.29
CA THR A 176 33.27 3.97 4.21
C THR A 176 33.32 4.45 5.67
N ASP A 177 34.29 5.26 6.07
CA ASP A 177 34.45 5.76 7.44
C ASP A 177 33.47 6.86 7.82
N SER A 178 32.79 7.48 6.85
CA SER A 178 31.87 8.60 7.08
C SER A 178 30.40 8.25 6.81
N LEU A 179 30.13 7.35 5.86
CA LEU A 179 28.78 7.00 5.42
C LEU A 179 28.17 5.94 6.35
N ILE A 180 26.93 6.18 6.76
CA ILE A 180 26.07 5.25 7.49
C ILE A 180 24.92 4.88 6.57
N LEU A 181 24.85 3.60 6.19
CA LEU A 181 23.85 3.06 5.29
C LEU A 181 22.67 2.54 6.10
N VAL A 182 21.45 2.96 5.76
CA VAL A 182 20.24 2.58 6.50
C VAL A 182 19.10 2.18 5.59
N HIS A 183 18.17 1.38 6.12
CA HIS A 183 16.85 1.19 5.57
C HIS A 183 15.79 1.66 6.57
N GLY A 184 14.92 2.58 6.17
CA GLY A 184 13.92 3.19 7.06
C GLY A 184 12.73 2.30 7.42
N GLY A 185 12.68 1.08 6.88
CA GLY A 185 11.63 0.08 7.16
C GLY A 185 10.37 0.24 6.30
N MET A 186 10.27 1.28 5.47
CA MET A 186 9.12 1.49 4.59
C MET A 186 9.23 0.70 3.30
N ALA A 187 8.10 0.21 2.80
CA ALA A 187 7.97 -0.37 1.46
C ALA A 187 6.79 0.32 0.75
N GLN A 188 7.04 0.85 -0.44
CA GLN A 188 6.05 1.61 -1.21
C GLN A 188 6.11 1.25 -2.68
N ASN A 189 4.98 1.22 -3.38
CA ASN A 189 4.94 1.05 -4.82
C ASN A 189 5.42 2.32 -5.54
N VAL A 190 6.44 2.18 -6.39
CA VAL A 190 7.01 3.29 -7.18
C VAL A 190 6.43 3.38 -8.59
N GLY A 191 5.61 2.40 -9.03
CA GLY A 191 5.04 2.36 -10.39
C GLY A 191 4.37 3.68 -10.81
N PRO A 192 3.40 4.22 -10.05
CA PRO A 192 2.77 5.49 -10.37
C PRO A 192 3.73 6.68 -10.45
N ILE A 193 4.82 6.62 -9.68
CA ILE A 193 5.86 7.65 -9.68
C ILE A 193 6.66 7.58 -10.97
N LEU A 194 7.04 6.37 -11.39
CA LEU A 194 7.75 6.17 -12.65
C LEU A 194 6.91 6.62 -13.84
N GLU A 195 5.60 6.37 -13.83
CA GLU A 195 4.66 6.88 -14.83
C GLU A 195 4.67 8.42 -14.86
N MET A 196 4.47 9.07 -13.70
CA MET A 196 4.47 10.54 -13.61
C MET A 196 5.80 11.16 -14.06
N VAL A 197 6.93 10.60 -13.63
CA VAL A 197 8.27 11.09 -14.02
C VAL A 197 8.51 10.90 -15.52
N THR A 198 8.02 9.80 -16.09
CA THR A 198 8.10 9.52 -17.53
C THR A 198 7.21 10.47 -18.33
N GLU A 199 5.98 10.69 -17.89
CA GLU A 199 5.06 11.65 -18.52
C GLU A 199 5.68 13.05 -18.56
N LYS A 200 6.17 13.54 -17.41
CA LYS A 200 6.82 14.86 -17.32
C LYS A 200 8.06 14.99 -18.20
N TYR A 201 8.83 13.91 -18.32
CA TYR A 201 9.98 13.86 -19.24
C TYR A 201 9.54 13.94 -20.71
N LEU A 202 8.54 13.15 -21.11
CA LEU A 202 8.02 13.12 -22.48
C LEU A 202 7.36 14.45 -22.87
N LEU A 203 6.64 15.08 -21.94
CA LEU A 203 6.01 16.39 -22.13
C LEU A 203 6.99 17.56 -22.03
N ARG A 204 8.23 17.32 -21.56
CA ARG A 204 9.25 18.36 -21.30
C ARG A 204 8.74 19.50 -20.42
N SER A 205 8.05 19.13 -19.34
CA SER A 205 7.59 20.08 -18.33
C SER A 205 8.75 20.96 -17.86
N SER A 206 8.55 22.28 -17.86
CA SER A 206 9.66 23.24 -17.85
C SER A 206 10.45 23.24 -16.55
N GLU A 207 9.79 23.05 -15.41
CA GLU A 207 10.43 23.04 -14.09
C GLU A 207 11.26 21.77 -13.93
N GLU A 208 10.67 20.61 -14.22
CA GLU A 208 11.34 19.32 -14.14
C GLU A 208 12.47 19.17 -15.16
N TRP A 209 12.35 19.78 -16.34
CA TRP A 209 13.44 19.79 -17.32
C TRP A 209 14.66 20.56 -16.81
N ARG A 210 14.45 21.74 -16.20
CA ARG A 210 15.54 22.53 -15.59
C ARG A 210 16.18 21.77 -14.43
N ALA A 211 15.36 21.21 -13.55
CA ALA A 211 15.83 20.39 -12.44
C ALA A 211 16.66 19.19 -12.92
N ARG A 212 16.32 18.57 -14.05
CA ARG A 212 17.16 17.49 -14.64
C ARG A 212 18.53 17.96 -15.08
N GLN A 213 18.64 19.17 -15.64
CA GLN A 213 19.95 19.71 -16.01
C GLN A 213 20.78 20.01 -14.76
N GLU A 214 20.17 20.63 -13.75
CA GLU A 214 20.82 20.88 -12.46
C GLU A 214 21.30 19.58 -11.77
N ALA A 215 20.49 18.52 -11.81
CA ALA A 215 20.88 17.21 -11.27
C ALA A 215 22.09 16.59 -12.01
N LEU A 216 22.24 16.83 -13.32
CA LEU A 216 23.40 16.39 -14.09
C LEU A 216 24.65 17.18 -13.70
N ASP A 217 24.53 18.51 -13.54
CA ASP A 217 25.65 19.36 -13.08
C ASP A 217 26.09 18.99 -11.66
N LEU A 218 25.16 18.64 -10.77
CA LEU A 218 25.46 18.14 -9.43
C LEU A 218 26.12 16.76 -9.46
N LEU A 219 25.75 15.88 -10.40
CA LEU A 219 26.37 14.56 -10.55
C LEU A 219 27.87 14.68 -10.88
N ASP A 220 28.26 15.59 -11.77
CA ASP A 220 29.67 15.82 -12.11
C ASP A 220 30.48 16.33 -10.90
N GLN A 221 29.87 17.19 -10.09
CA GLN A 221 30.47 17.67 -8.84
C GLN A 221 30.59 16.56 -7.80
N ILE A 222 29.58 15.70 -7.66
CA ILE A 222 29.57 14.53 -6.78
C ILE A 222 30.71 13.58 -7.15
N VAL A 223 30.89 13.29 -8.44
CA VAL A 223 32.00 12.45 -8.93
C VAL A 223 33.35 13.07 -8.59
N THR A 224 33.47 14.40 -8.72
CA THR A 224 34.70 15.14 -8.39
C THR A 224 35.01 15.12 -6.88
N ALA A 225 34.01 15.34 -6.04
CA ALA A 225 34.15 15.28 -4.58
C ALA A 225 34.56 13.88 -4.12
N LEU A 226 33.94 12.84 -4.70
CA LEU A 226 34.27 11.45 -4.41
C LEU A 226 35.70 11.09 -4.86
N ALA A 227 36.11 11.52 -6.06
CA ALA A 227 37.45 11.27 -6.58
C ALA A 227 38.56 11.91 -5.73
N SER A 228 38.30 13.10 -5.19
CA SER A 228 39.22 13.82 -4.29
C SER A 228 39.19 13.33 -2.84
N GLY A 229 38.23 12.48 -2.47
CA GLY A 229 38.03 12.04 -1.08
C GLY A 229 37.46 13.13 -0.17
N ASN A 230 36.89 14.20 -0.72
CA ASN A 230 36.24 15.26 0.05
C ASN A 230 34.80 14.86 0.42
N ILE A 231 34.68 14.02 1.45
CA ILE A 231 33.39 13.44 1.85
C ILE A 231 32.43 14.47 2.46
N ARG A 232 32.95 15.55 3.05
CA ARG A 232 32.12 16.66 3.53
C ARG A 232 31.42 17.37 2.38
N GLU A 233 32.14 17.65 1.29
CA GLU A 233 31.54 18.24 0.09
C GLU A 233 30.59 17.26 -0.61
N LEU A 234 30.92 15.98 -0.64
CA LEU A 234 30.02 14.94 -1.14
C LEU A 234 28.69 14.94 -0.37
N GLY A 235 28.73 15.06 0.96
CA GLY A 235 27.53 15.19 1.81
C GLY A 235 26.70 16.43 1.48
N ARG A 236 27.35 17.58 1.32
CA ARG A 236 26.68 18.82 0.92
C ARG A 236 25.97 18.69 -0.42
N LEU A 237 26.66 18.19 -1.45
CA LEU A 237 26.14 18.04 -2.81
C LEU A 237 25.00 17.01 -2.92
N THR A 238 25.11 15.88 -2.22
CA THR A 238 24.04 14.87 -2.19
C THR A 238 22.79 15.39 -1.47
N THR A 239 22.97 16.20 -0.42
CA THR A 239 21.86 16.88 0.28
C THR A 239 21.21 17.93 -0.61
N GLU A 240 22.01 18.73 -1.33
CA GLU A 240 21.53 19.74 -2.27
C GLU A 240 20.72 19.10 -3.41
N ASN A 241 21.25 18.04 -4.02
CA ASN A 241 20.55 17.29 -5.06
C ASN A 241 19.20 16.75 -4.55
N PHE A 242 19.17 16.22 -3.32
CA PHE A 242 17.96 15.73 -2.67
C PHE A 242 16.93 16.83 -2.40
N ARG A 243 17.33 17.95 -1.79
CA ARG A 243 16.41 19.04 -1.42
C ARG A 243 15.97 19.90 -2.61
N GLY A 244 16.79 19.97 -3.66
CA GLY A 244 16.51 20.74 -4.87
C GLY A 244 15.96 19.86 -5.99
N PRO A 245 16.77 19.56 -7.02
CA PRO A 245 16.27 19.04 -8.28
C PRO A 245 15.56 17.68 -8.17
N LEU A 246 15.96 16.80 -7.24
CA LEU A 246 15.27 15.52 -7.05
C LEU A 246 13.83 15.69 -6.59
N GLN A 247 13.55 16.58 -5.63
CA GLN A 247 12.19 16.86 -5.17
C GLN A 247 11.36 17.58 -6.25
N THR A 248 11.98 18.36 -7.13
CA THR A 248 11.27 18.94 -8.28
C THR A 248 10.89 17.88 -9.32
N ILE A 249 11.82 16.98 -9.67
CA ILE A 249 11.57 15.91 -10.66
C ILE A 249 10.58 14.89 -10.09
N ILE A 250 10.72 14.58 -8.81
CA ILE A 250 9.97 13.55 -8.09
C ILE A 250 9.48 14.17 -6.77
N PRO A 251 8.33 14.86 -6.75
CA PRO A 251 7.79 15.47 -5.52
C PRO A 251 7.68 14.50 -4.33
N TRP A 252 7.44 13.22 -4.59
CA TRP A 252 7.35 12.17 -3.57
C TRP A 252 8.66 11.46 -3.26
N ALA A 253 9.79 11.97 -3.77
CA ALA A 253 11.11 11.50 -3.36
C ALA A 253 11.29 11.65 -1.84
N THR A 254 10.64 12.63 -1.22
CA THR A 254 10.67 12.86 0.22
C THR A 254 9.32 12.53 0.88
N ASN A 255 9.36 12.31 2.19
CA ASN A 255 8.17 12.16 3.03
C ASN A 255 8.44 12.70 4.44
N HIS A 256 7.39 12.78 5.26
CA HIS A 256 7.50 13.31 6.61
C HIS A 256 8.48 12.53 7.52
N PHE A 257 8.55 11.21 7.38
CA PHE A 257 9.47 10.37 8.15
C PHE A 257 10.92 10.73 7.83
N THR A 258 11.30 10.79 6.55
CA THR A 258 12.67 11.10 6.13
C THR A 258 13.09 12.51 6.50
N GLU A 259 12.25 13.52 6.28
CA GLU A 259 12.58 14.91 6.68
C GLU A 259 12.78 15.00 8.20
N THR A 260 11.91 14.35 8.98
CA THR A 260 12.03 14.31 10.46
C THR A 260 13.35 13.67 10.89
N LEU A 261 13.79 12.60 10.22
CA LEU A 261 15.07 11.97 10.50
C LEU A 261 16.25 12.90 10.15
N ILE A 262 16.24 13.51 8.97
CA ILE A 262 17.29 14.44 8.56
C ILE A 262 17.41 15.58 9.58
N ASP A 263 16.29 16.15 10.02
CA ASP A 263 16.27 17.23 11.00
C ASP A 263 16.78 16.78 12.38
N ARG A 264 16.37 15.60 12.86
CA ARG A 264 16.83 15.04 14.15
C ARG A 264 18.33 14.73 14.15
N VAL A 265 18.83 14.10 13.09
CA VAL A 265 20.25 13.76 12.92
C VAL A 265 21.09 15.04 12.79
N SER A 266 20.67 15.96 11.92
CA SER A 266 21.32 17.26 11.75
C SER A 266 21.43 18.02 13.08
N LYS A 267 20.33 18.10 13.85
CA LYS A 267 20.33 18.75 15.17
C LYS A 267 21.24 18.07 16.18
N LYS A 268 21.36 16.74 16.13
CA LYS A 268 22.16 15.96 17.08
C LYS A 268 23.66 16.07 16.84
N PHE A 269 24.09 16.06 15.58
CA PHE A 269 25.51 16.07 15.22
C PHE A 269 26.02 17.46 14.84
N GLY A 270 25.15 18.43 14.54
CA GLY A 270 25.54 19.81 14.23
C GLY A 270 26.52 19.85 13.06
N GLU A 271 27.68 20.48 13.25
CA GLU A 271 28.76 20.57 12.25
C GLU A 271 29.37 19.21 11.86
N ASP A 272 29.23 18.19 12.72
CA ASP A 272 29.69 16.83 12.45
C ASP A 272 28.72 16.08 11.52
N PHE A 273 27.53 16.63 11.24
CA PHE A 273 26.65 16.14 10.18
C PHE A 273 27.04 16.78 8.84
N TRP A 274 27.53 15.96 7.92
CA TRP A 274 28.02 16.44 6.63
C TRP A 274 26.98 16.35 5.51
N GLY A 275 25.98 15.47 5.63
CA GLY A 275 24.86 15.46 4.70
C GLY A 275 24.03 14.19 4.65
N PHE A 276 22.99 14.23 3.81
CA PHE A 276 22.06 13.15 3.53
C PHE A 276 22.23 12.64 2.09
N TRP A 277 22.15 11.33 1.92
CA TRP A 277 22.24 10.63 0.65
C TRP A 277 21.01 9.76 0.41
N MET A 278 20.23 10.07 -0.63
CA MET A 278 19.14 9.23 -1.11
C MET A 278 19.63 8.11 -2.05
N LEU A 279 19.32 6.83 -1.76
CA LEU A 279 19.87 5.67 -2.50
C LEU A 279 18.88 5.00 -3.48
N GLY A 280 17.66 5.52 -3.59
CA GLY A 280 16.64 5.01 -4.49
C GLY A 280 15.65 6.11 -4.88
N GLY A 281 14.65 5.77 -5.71
CA GLY A 281 13.66 6.74 -6.22
C GLY A 281 12.60 7.23 -5.22
N MET A 282 12.58 6.71 -3.99
CA MET A 282 11.73 7.19 -2.88
C MET A 282 12.40 7.00 -1.52
N SER A 283 12.25 7.98 -0.63
CA SER A 283 12.80 7.93 0.72
C SER A 283 11.99 7.04 1.67
N GLY A 284 12.62 6.58 2.75
CA GLY A 284 12.03 5.62 3.71
C GLY A 284 12.39 4.15 3.45
N GLY A 285 12.83 3.84 2.23
CA GLY A 285 13.56 2.61 1.89
C GLY A 285 15.06 2.80 2.20
N GLY A 286 15.92 2.73 1.17
CA GLY A 286 17.38 2.93 1.30
C GLY A 286 17.81 4.40 1.40
N MET A 287 18.59 4.72 2.44
CA MET A 287 19.10 6.07 2.71
C MET A 287 20.54 6.01 3.27
N GLY A 288 21.23 7.15 3.25
CA GLY A 288 22.56 7.32 3.80
C GLY A 288 22.69 8.61 4.60
N PHE A 289 23.39 8.56 5.74
CA PHE A 289 23.79 9.73 6.51
C PHE A 289 25.32 9.83 6.50
N ILE A 290 25.84 10.99 6.15
CA ILE A 290 27.28 11.25 6.13
C ILE A 290 27.61 12.08 7.38
N VAL A 291 28.48 11.53 8.22
CA VAL A 291 28.97 12.17 9.44
C VAL A 291 30.49 12.26 9.42
N GLU A 292 31.05 13.10 10.29
CA GLU A 292 32.47 13.14 10.54
C GLU A 292 32.99 11.74 10.99
N PRO A 293 34.11 11.23 10.43
CA PRO A 293 34.59 9.86 10.65
C PRO A 293 34.72 9.43 12.11
N SER A 294 35.20 10.31 12.99
CA SER A 294 35.39 9.99 14.41
C SER A 294 34.05 9.76 15.13
N ARG A 295 32.95 10.29 14.59
CA ARG A 295 31.58 10.12 15.12
C ARG A 295 30.85 8.89 14.58
N LYS A 296 31.36 8.21 13.54
CA LYS A 296 30.63 7.10 12.88
C LYS A 296 30.14 6.02 13.85
N GLN A 297 31.01 5.54 14.74
CA GLN A 297 30.65 4.46 15.68
C GLN A 297 29.53 4.85 16.65
N GLU A 298 29.55 6.09 17.14
CA GLU A 298 28.47 6.64 17.96
C GLU A 298 27.18 6.79 17.12
N ALA A 299 27.31 7.31 15.90
CA ALA A 299 26.19 7.62 15.04
C ALA A 299 25.41 6.39 14.55
N LEU A 300 26.05 5.22 14.39
CA LEU A 300 25.37 3.97 14.03
C LEU A 300 24.21 3.66 15.00
N ASN A 301 24.48 3.67 16.31
CA ASN A 301 23.48 3.35 17.33
C ASN A 301 22.44 4.47 17.47
N ILE A 302 22.89 5.72 17.47
CA ILE A 302 21.99 6.87 17.68
C ILE A 302 21.00 7.02 16.52
N ILE A 303 21.47 6.87 15.27
CA ILE A 303 20.59 6.94 14.09
C ILE A 303 19.60 5.77 14.10
N HIS A 304 20.05 4.56 14.46
CA HIS A 304 19.15 3.41 14.62
C HIS A 304 18.02 3.70 15.62
N ASP A 305 18.36 4.17 16.83
CA ASP A 305 17.38 4.48 17.87
C ASP A 305 16.42 5.60 17.43
N MET A 306 16.92 6.64 16.75
CA MET A 306 16.10 7.70 16.18
C MET A 306 15.13 7.18 15.13
N MET A 307 15.56 6.25 14.26
CA MET A 307 14.68 5.63 13.27
C MET A 307 13.58 4.80 13.94
N ILE A 308 13.93 3.99 14.95
CA ILE A 308 12.95 3.18 15.70
C ILE A 308 11.94 4.08 16.40
N GLN A 309 12.40 5.14 17.06
CA GLN A 309 11.52 6.10 17.73
C GLN A 309 10.59 6.79 16.73
N THR A 310 11.13 7.31 15.63
CA THR A 310 10.35 8.02 14.61
C THR A 310 9.36 7.08 13.91
N LYS A 311 9.74 5.81 13.71
CA LYS A 311 8.81 4.78 13.24
C LYS A 311 7.65 4.62 14.23
N ARG A 312 7.90 4.41 15.52
CA ARG A 312 6.84 4.22 16.53
C ARG A 312 5.87 5.39 16.57
N GLU A 313 6.37 6.62 16.39
CA GLU A 313 5.53 7.83 16.31
C GLU A 313 4.63 7.85 15.05
N LEU A 314 5.04 7.19 13.97
CA LEU A 314 4.37 7.25 12.66
C LEU A 314 3.81 5.91 12.17
N GLU A 315 3.95 4.80 12.90
CA GLU A 315 3.60 3.45 12.44
C GLU A 315 2.11 3.28 12.18
N ASN A 316 1.29 4.10 12.83
CA ASN A 316 -0.15 4.17 12.62
C ASN A 316 -0.56 5.08 11.45
N ALA A 317 0.37 5.87 10.91
CA ALA A 317 0.14 6.86 9.85
C ALA A 317 0.81 6.48 8.52
N LEU A 318 1.95 5.79 8.57
CA LEU A 318 2.79 5.43 7.42
C LEU A 318 3.04 3.91 7.39
N PRO A 319 3.07 3.30 6.19
CA PRO A 319 3.28 1.86 6.06
C PRO A 319 4.76 1.49 6.27
N PHE A 320 5.05 0.80 7.38
CA PHE A 320 6.34 0.15 7.63
C PHE A 320 6.21 -1.37 7.44
N ALA A 321 7.07 -1.93 6.60
CA ALA A 321 7.14 -3.38 6.36
C ALA A 321 7.97 -4.11 7.42
N MET A 322 8.95 -3.43 8.01
CA MET A 322 9.85 -3.99 9.03
C MET A 322 10.32 -2.89 10.00
N ASP A 323 11.10 -3.27 11.01
CA ASP A 323 11.88 -2.28 11.77
C ASP A 323 13.00 -1.69 10.90
N PRO A 324 13.33 -0.40 11.06
CA PRO A 324 14.48 0.21 10.42
C PRO A 324 15.77 -0.53 10.78
N VAL A 325 16.71 -0.59 9.83
CA VAL A 325 17.99 -1.26 10.02
C VAL A 325 19.14 -0.35 9.60
N VAL A 326 20.28 -0.54 10.27
CA VAL A 326 21.56 0.07 9.90
C VAL A 326 22.44 -1.05 9.37
N TYR A 327 22.99 -0.88 8.18
CA TYR A 327 23.80 -1.89 7.54
C TYR A 327 25.28 -1.71 7.88
N ASP A 328 25.94 -2.83 8.16
CA ASP A 328 27.38 -2.94 8.00
C ASP A 328 27.68 -3.22 6.52
N PHE A 329 28.37 -2.29 5.85
CA PHE A 329 28.62 -2.39 4.42
C PHE A 329 30.10 -2.18 4.10
N ALA A 330 30.53 -2.80 3.01
CA ALA A 330 31.83 -2.59 2.41
C ALA A 330 31.69 -2.43 0.88
N ILE A 331 32.67 -1.77 0.27
CA ILE A 331 32.73 -1.68 -1.20
C ILE A 331 33.19 -3.04 -1.74
N ASN A 332 32.32 -3.75 -2.45
CA ASN A 332 32.66 -5.01 -3.11
C ASN A 332 33.68 -4.77 -4.24
N PRO A 333 34.93 -5.27 -4.15
CA PRO A 333 35.95 -5.04 -5.16
C PRO A 333 35.86 -5.98 -6.37
N HIS A 334 34.96 -6.98 -6.34
CA HIS A 334 34.88 -8.06 -7.33
C HIS A 334 33.64 -7.99 -8.23
N GLY A 335 32.56 -7.37 -7.77
CA GLY A 335 31.25 -7.49 -8.41
C GLY A 335 30.68 -8.88 -8.19
N THR A 336 30.08 -9.49 -9.22
CA THR A 336 29.66 -10.90 -9.14
C THR A 336 30.87 -11.84 -9.13
N PHE A 337 30.97 -12.67 -8.10
CA PHE A 337 32.09 -13.59 -7.88
C PHE A 337 31.62 -15.03 -7.67
N GLY A 338 32.30 -16.00 -8.28
CA GLY A 338 31.99 -17.43 -8.15
C GLY A 338 33.03 -18.18 -7.30
N GLN A 339 32.55 -19.06 -6.42
CA GLN A 339 33.38 -20.01 -5.66
C GLN A 339 32.85 -21.44 -5.84
N ILE A 340 33.72 -22.42 -5.63
CA ILE A 340 33.36 -23.84 -5.64
C ILE A 340 33.73 -24.45 -4.29
N HIS A 341 32.74 -25.02 -3.61
CA HIS A 341 32.92 -25.73 -2.35
C HIS A 341 32.83 -27.24 -2.58
N ARG A 342 33.61 -28.02 -1.84
CA ARG A 342 33.66 -29.49 -1.97
C ARG A 342 33.86 -30.13 -0.60
N GLY A 343 33.41 -31.39 -0.45
CA GLY A 343 33.59 -32.13 0.79
C GLY A 343 32.85 -31.45 1.95
N ASP A 344 33.48 -31.38 3.13
CA ASP A 344 32.86 -30.86 4.34
C ASP A 344 32.52 -29.35 4.25
N ASP A 345 33.18 -28.60 3.37
CA ASP A 345 32.90 -27.17 3.13
C ASP A 345 31.68 -26.93 2.22
N ALA A 346 31.16 -27.98 1.56
CA ALA A 346 29.98 -27.89 0.70
C ALA A 346 28.68 -27.94 1.52
N LEU A 347 28.55 -27.02 2.47
CA LEU A 347 27.37 -26.85 3.32
C LEU A 347 26.51 -25.68 2.83
N LEU A 348 25.19 -25.84 2.95
CA LEU A 348 24.25 -24.76 2.70
C LEU A 348 24.08 -23.89 3.95
N PRO A 349 23.54 -22.66 3.84
CA PRO A 349 23.30 -21.82 5.01
C PRO A 349 22.36 -22.49 6.02
N PRO A 350 22.54 -22.29 7.35
CA PRO A 350 21.68 -22.90 8.37
C PRO A 350 20.16 -22.77 8.13
N PRO A 351 19.62 -21.61 7.69
CA PRO A 351 18.19 -21.47 7.42
C PRO A 351 17.64 -22.42 6.35
N TYR A 352 18.47 -22.83 5.38
CA TYR A 352 18.06 -23.82 4.37
C TYR A 352 17.66 -25.13 5.05
N TYR A 353 18.48 -25.61 5.98
CA TYR A 353 18.24 -26.88 6.66
C TYR A 353 17.01 -26.86 7.55
N HIS A 354 16.69 -25.72 8.19
CA HIS A 354 15.47 -25.57 8.97
C HIS A 354 14.21 -25.74 8.11
N LEU A 355 14.24 -25.22 6.87
CA LEU A 355 13.13 -25.30 5.93
C LEU A 355 13.03 -26.65 5.22
N ALA A 356 14.18 -27.20 4.78
CA ALA A 356 14.22 -28.36 3.89
C ALA A 356 14.20 -29.71 4.64
N LEU A 357 14.69 -29.75 5.88
CA LEU A 357 14.85 -31.02 6.60
C LEU A 357 13.61 -31.47 7.39
N ALA A 358 12.61 -30.62 7.61
CA ALA A 358 11.44 -30.99 8.42
C ALA A 358 10.73 -32.25 7.89
N ASP A 359 10.40 -32.29 6.59
CA ASP A 359 9.78 -33.46 5.95
C ASP A 359 10.75 -34.63 5.80
N THR A 360 12.03 -34.33 5.57
CA THR A 360 13.10 -35.32 5.48
C THR A 360 13.25 -36.09 6.81
N LEU A 361 13.15 -35.41 7.95
CA LEU A 361 13.25 -36.01 9.28
C LEU A 361 11.98 -36.78 9.69
N ARG A 362 10.81 -36.40 9.16
CA ARG A 362 9.55 -37.16 9.33
C ARG A 362 9.49 -38.41 8.47
N THR A 363 10.37 -38.53 7.47
CA THR A 363 10.40 -39.66 6.55
C THR A 363 11.23 -40.82 7.14
N PRO A 364 10.71 -42.07 7.16
CA PRO A 364 11.47 -43.21 7.64
C PRO A 364 12.82 -43.37 6.92
N PRO A 365 13.93 -43.67 7.61
CA PRO A 365 15.28 -43.70 7.03
C PRO A 365 15.38 -44.57 5.76
N GLU A 366 14.69 -45.71 5.72
CA GLU A 366 14.65 -46.64 4.59
C GLU A 366 14.04 -46.04 3.32
N LYS A 367 13.22 -44.98 3.43
CA LYS A 367 12.59 -44.27 2.30
C LYS A 367 13.40 -43.05 1.84
N LEU A 368 14.44 -42.66 2.56
CA LEU A 368 15.31 -41.54 2.18
C LEU A 368 16.23 -41.92 1.02
N SER A 369 16.40 -40.97 0.08
CA SER A 369 17.35 -41.12 -1.03
C SER A 369 18.80 -41.14 -0.52
N PRO A 370 19.75 -41.74 -1.26
CA PRO A 370 21.18 -41.69 -0.90
C PRO A 370 21.71 -40.27 -0.73
N THR A 371 21.24 -39.32 -1.54
CA THR A 371 21.62 -37.90 -1.47
C THR A 371 21.12 -37.26 -0.18
N SER A 372 19.84 -37.45 0.15
CA SER A 372 19.24 -36.90 1.38
C SER A 372 19.91 -37.46 2.64
N ARG A 373 20.32 -38.73 2.63
CA ARG A 373 21.08 -39.32 3.75
C ARG A 373 22.47 -38.70 3.86
N ALA A 374 23.19 -38.56 2.76
CA ALA A 374 24.52 -37.96 2.75
C ALA A 374 24.48 -36.50 3.25
N GLU A 375 23.44 -35.76 2.87
CA GLU A 375 23.20 -34.39 3.33
C GLU A 375 22.88 -34.33 4.83
N LEU A 376 22.01 -35.20 5.34
CA LEU A 376 21.74 -35.32 6.78
C LEU A 376 23.01 -35.66 7.58
N ASP A 377 23.84 -36.58 7.09
CA ASP A 377 25.10 -36.95 7.75
C ASP A 377 26.10 -35.79 7.75
N GLN A 378 26.15 -35.01 6.67
CA GLN A 378 27.00 -33.82 6.58
C GLN A 378 26.50 -32.70 7.51
N PHE A 379 25.19 -32.43 7.52
CA PHE A 379 24.57 -31.47 8.43
C PHE A 379 24.76 -31.87 9.91
N ALA A 380 24.54 -33.14 10.26
CA ALA A 380 24.75 -33.64 11.62
C ALA A 380 26.20 -33.55 12.08
N ARG A 381 27.18 -33.68 11.16
CA ARG A 381 28.59 -33.38 11.44
C ARG A 381 28.79 -31.88 11.65
N ALA A 382 28.27 -31.04 10.77
CA ALA A 382 28.37 -29.58 10.88
C ALA A 382 27.81 -29.05 12.21
N CYS A 383 26.66 -29.53 12.68
CA CYS A 383 26.10 -29.14 14.00
C CYS A 383 27.03 -29.46 15.18
N ARG A 384 27.95 -30.42 15.04
CA ARG A 384 28.91 -30.81 16.08
C ARG A 384 30.26 -30.09 15.96
N THR A 385 30.67 -29.74 14.75
CA THR A 385 32.04 -29.30 14.46
C THR A 385 32.13 -27.85 13.98
N ASN A 386 31.02 -27.24 13.57
CA ASN A 386 30.98 -25.88 13.03
C ASN A 386 30.09 -24.99 13.91
N SER A 387 30.69 -23.94 14.48
CA SER A 387 30.01 -23.00 15.39
C SER A 387 28.79 -22.32 14.76
N THR A 388 28.77 -22.14 13.44
CA THR A 388 27.67 -21.51 12.69
C THR A 388 26.37 -22.33 12.76
N PHE A 389 26.46 -23.63 13.04
CA PHE A 389 25.30 -24.55 13.12
C PHE A 389 24.94 -24.96 14.55
N SER A 390 25.55 -24.33 15.55
CA SER A 390 25.41 -24.71 16.96
C SER A 390 23.97 -24.60 17.48
N SER A 391 23.20 -23.61 17.01
CA SER A 391 21.78 -23.42 17.33
C SER A 391 20.81 -24.17 16.42
N SER A 392 21.30 -24.77 15.33
CA SER A 392 20.42 -25.37 14.31
C SER A 392 19.61 -26.56 14.82
N VAL A 393 20.09 -27.29 15.82
CA VAL A 393 19.35 -28.42 16.40
C VAL A 393 18.10 -27.92 17.15
N GLU A 394 18.24 -26.85 17.94
CA GLU A 394 17.14 -26.26 18.71
C GLU A 394 16.04 -25.70 17.80
N SER A 395 16.40 -24.89 16.80
CA SER A 395 15.46 -24.34 15.82
C SER A 395 14.73 -25.41 14.99
N LEU A 396 15.41 -26.54 14.70
CA LEU A 396 14.80 -27.67 14.01
C LEU A 396 13.76 -28.39 14.88
N PHE A 397 13.99 -28.50 16.20
CA PHE A 397 13.00 -29.03 17.14
C PHE A 397 11.76 -28.13 17.25
N GLU A 398 11.94 -26.81 17.29
CA GLU A 398 10.83 -25.84 17.24
C GLU A 398 10.00 -25.99 15.96
N THR A 399 10.65 -26.29 14.83
CA THR A 399 9.98 -26.49 13.53
C THR A 399 9.23 -27.82 13.46
N LEU A 400 9.76 -28.87 14.09
CA LEU A 400 9.19 -30.23 14.03
C LEU A 400 8.03 -30.44 15.01
N ILE A 401 8.11 -29.81 16.18
CA ILE A 401 7.13 -29.89 17.28
C ILE A 401 6.44 -28.52 17.39
N PRO A 402 5.23 -28.35 16.84
CA PRO A 402 4.48 -27.12 17.04
C PRO A 402 4.35 -26.89 18.55
N HIS A 403 4.88 -25.77 19.05
CA HIS A 403 4.63 -25.39 20.43
C HIS A 403 3.12 -25.20 20.60
N ALA A 404 2.55 -25.85 21.60
CA ALA A 404 1.19 -25.59 22.08
C ALA A 404 1.12 -24.26 22.85
N ASP A 405 1.88 -23.25 22.43
CA ASP A 405 1.92 -21.96 23.11
C ASP A 405 0.71 -21.12 22.66
N ASN A 406 -0.30 -21.16 23.55
CA ASN A 406 -1.41 -20.22 23.67
C ASN A 406 -2.54 -20.27 22.62
N GLU A 407 -2.91 -21.44 22.09
CA GLU A 407 -4.24 -21.61 21.45
C GLU A 407 -5.41 -21.37 22.44
N ALA A 408 -5.17 -21.37 23.75
CA ALA A 408 -6.18 -21.04 24.75
C ALA A 408 -6.59 -19.54 24.80
N ASN A 409 -5.91 -18.64 24.08
CA ASN A 409 -6.23 -17.21 24.04
C ASN A 409 -6.72 -16.68 22.68
N GLY A 410 -6.62 -17.45 21.59
CA GLY A 410 -7.04 -17.02 20.25
C GLY A 410 -8.56 -16.79 20.16
N ASP A 411 -9.35 -17.83 20.46
CA ASP A 411 -10.82 -17.77 20.47
C ASP A 411 -11.36 -16.80 21.53
N ASN A 412 -10.70 -16.73 22.70
CA ASN A 412 -11.02 -15.77 23.75
C ASN A 412 -10.73 -14.31 23.34
N SER A 413 -9.77 -14.07 22.43
CA SER A 413 -9.46 -12.72 21.94
C SER A 413 -10.39 -12.25 20.82
N LEU A 414 -10.73 -13.10 19.85
CA LEU A 414 -11.62 -12.73 18.74
C LEU A 414 -13.06 -12.53 19.23
N SER A 415 -13.59 -13.46 20.03
CA SER A 415 -14.93 -13.34 20.61
C SER A 415 -15.07 -12.08 21.48
N LYS A 416 -14.05 -11.76 22.27
CA LYS A 416 -13.98 -10.52 23.05
C LYS A 416 -13.98 -9.28 22.15
N LEU A 417 -13.16 -9.25 21.08
CA LEU A 417 -13.15 -8.14 20.13
C LEU A 417 -14.49 -7.96 19.42
N LEU A 418 -15.15 -9.05 19.04
CA LEU A 418 -16.49 -9.00 18.45
C LEU A 418 -17.49 -8.36 19.43
N ALA A 419 -17.50 -8.80 20.69
CA ALA A 419 -18.38 -8.25 21.72
C ALA A 419 -18.10 -6.75 21.99
N GLU A 420 -16.84 -6.36 22.16
CA GLU A 420 -16.43 -4.98 22.47
C GLU A 420 -16.76 -3.98 21.34
N ASN A 421 -16.77 -4.45 20.10
CA ASN A 421 -16.99 -3.61 18.91
C ASN A 421 -18.41 -3.71 18.34
N GLY A 422 -19.35 -4.30 19.09
CA GLY A 422 -20.77 -4.31 18.75
C GLY A 422 -21.14 -5.27 17.62
N PHE A 423 -20.55 -6.47 17.61
CA PHE A 423 -20.92 -7.52 16.68
C PHE A 423 -22.38 -7.95 16.89
N ASP A 424 -23.17 -7.92 15.82
CA ASP A 424 -24.55 -8.37 15.82
C ASP A 424 -24.66 -9.79 15.27
N GLN A 425 -24.60 -10.78 16.17
CA GLN A 425 -24.65 -12.19 15.81
C GLN A 425 -25.90 -12.55 14.99
N ARG A 426 -27.07 -11.97 15.32
CA ARG A 426 -28.32 -12.28 14.60
C ARG A 426 -28.27 -11.80 13.16
N GLN A 427 -27.74 -10.59 12.95
CA GLN A 427 -27.56 -10.04 11.62
C GLN A 427 -26.51 -10.85 10.84
N HIS A 428 -25.38 -11.17 11.46
CA HIS A 428 -24.32 -11.95 10.83
C HIS A 428 -24.80 -13.33 10.37
N GLU A 429 -25.53 -14.06 11.23
CA GLU A 429 -26.10 -15.36 10.88
C GLU A 429 -27.12 -15.26 9.74
N GLY A 430 -27.94 -14.20 9.71
CA GLY A 430 -28.87 -13.93 8.62
C GLY A 430 -28.16 -13.69 7.28
N ILE A 431 -27.13 -12.83 7.30
CA ILE A 431 -26.30 -12.51 6.12
C ILE A 431 -25.56 -13.76 5.63
N ARG A 432 -24.98 -14.55 6.55
CA ARG A 432 -24.29 -15.80 6.23
C ARG A 432 -25.22 -16.80 5.55
N LYS A 433 -26.45 -16.92 6.05
CA LYS A 433 -27.49 -17.76 5.44
C LYS A 433 -27.88 -17.25 4.06
N ASP A 434 -28.07 -15.95 3.89
CA ASP A 434 -28.42 -15.33 2.61
C ASP A 434 -27.30 -15.51 1.58
N LEU A 435 -26.04 -15.43 1.99
CA LEU A 435 -24.86 -15.66 1.15
C LEU A 435 -24.78 -17.13 0.71
N PHE A 436 -24.91 -18.04 1.66
CA PHE A 436 -24.88 -19.48 1.39
C PHE A 436 -26.03 -19.93 0.47
N GLU A 437 -27.24 -19.37 0.66
CA GLU A 437 -28.42 -19.68 -0.15
C GLU A 437 -28.46 -18.88 -1.48
N GLY A 438 -27.44 -18.06 -1.77
CA GLY A 438 -27.30 -17.31 -3.03
C GLY A 438 -28.31 -16.16 -3.19
N ARG A 439 -28.92 -15.69 -2.10
CA ARG A 439 -29.79 -14.49 -2.10
C ARG A 439 -28.99 -13.19 -2.20
N ILE A 440 -27.79 -13.20 -1.63
CA ILE A 440 -26.79 -12.14 -1.77
C ILE A 440 -25.49 -12.75 -2.27
N GLY A 441 -24.66 -11.93 -2.89
CA GLY A 441 -23.43 -12.33 -3.57
C GLY A 441 -22.96 -11.20 -4.48
N LEU A 442 -21.77 -11.32 -5.06
CA LEU A 442 -21.21 -10.28 -5.93
C LEU A 442 -22.11 -10.00 -7.13
N ALA A 443 -22.68 -11.04 -7.73
CA ALA A 443 -23.62 -10.90 -8.84
C ALA A 443 -24.94 -10.25 -8.40
N GLN A 444 -25.42 -10.59 -7.20
CA GLN A 444 -26.68 -10.11 -6.62
C GLN A 444 -26.59 -8.68 -6.07
N ASN A 445 -25.39 -8.10 -5.94
CA ASN A 445 -25.23 -6.68 -5.65
C ASN A 445 -25.90 -5.79 -6.69
N ARG A 446 -25.92 -6.26 -7.95
CA ARG A 446 -26.36 -5.49 -9.11
C ARG A 446 -27.88 -5.45 -9.19
N LEU A 447 -28.41 -4.30 -9.60
CA LEU A 447 -29.80 -4.19 -9.99
C LEU A 447 -30.08 -5.09 -11.22
N PRO A 448 -31.34 -5.52 -11.43
CA PRO A 448 -31.70 -6.29 -12.62
C PRO A 448 -31.28 -5.55 -13.90
N PRO A 449 -30.73 -6.23 -14.93
CA PRO A 449 -30.36 -5.61 -16.21
C PRO A 449 -31.50 -4.90 -16.94
N THR A 450 -32.75 -5.21 -16.58
CA THR A 450 -33.96 -4.55 -17.09
C THR A 450 -34.29 -3.23 -16.38
N THR A 451 -33.53 -2.85 -15.35
CA THR A 451 -33.70 -1.59 -14.65
C THR A 451 -33.30 -0.44 -15.56
N LEU A 452 -34.25 0.46 -15.83
CA LEU A 452 -33.96 1.68 -16.57
C LEU A 452 -33.20 2.66 -15.67
N ILE A 453 -31.95 2.94 -16.04
CA ILE A 453 -31.06 3.89 -15.37
C ILE A 453 -30.86 5.05 -16.34
N GLU A 454 -31.29 6.24 -15.91
CA GLU A 454 -31.19 7.46 -16.71
C GLU A 454 -30.36 8.51 -15.96
N ASP A 455 -29.78 9.44 -16.71
CA ASP A 455 -29.19 10.64 -16.11
C ASP A 455 -30.31 11.54 -15.54
N VAL A 456 -29.99 12.33 -14.52
CA VAL A 456 -30.98 13.25 -13.93
C VAL A 456 -31.21 14.46 -14.81
N SER A 457 -32.46 14.91 -14.87
CA SER A 457 -32.79 16.14 -15.58
C SER A 457 -32.28 17.39 -14.82
N PRO A 458 -31.97 18.50 -15.52
CA PRO A 458 -31.59 19.76 -14.87
C PRO A 458 -32.64 20.33 -13.89
N THR A 459 -33.89 19.85 -13.94
CA THR A 459 -34.97 20.25 -13.01
C THR A 459 -35.02 19.42 -11.73
N GLU A 460 -34.38 18.25 -11.73
CA GLU A 460 -34.33 17.32 -10.58
C GLU A 460 -33.14 17.59 -9.64
N ILE A 461 -32.23 18.48 -10.05
CA ILE A 461 -31.01 18.82 -9.33
C ILE A 461 -30.82 20.33 -9.28
N THR A 462 -30.29 20.84 -8.17
CA THR A 462 -29.97 22.27 -8.05
C THR A 462 -28.49 22.49 -8.37
N ASP A 463 -28.19 23.21 -9.45
CA ASP A 463 -26.83 23.62 -9.76
C ASP A 463 -26.44 24.85 -8.92
N PHE A 464 -25.76 24.61 -7.80
CA PHE A 464 -25.39 25.68 -6.87
C PHE A 464 -24.34 26.63 -7.45
N THR A 465 -23.61 26.21 -8.49
CA THR A 465 -22.63 27.06 -9.18
C THR A 465 -23.27 28.19 -10.00
N LYS A 466 -24.57 28.07 -10.29
CA LYS A 466 -25.36 29.04 -11.09
C LYS A 466 -26.41 29.79 -10.26
N LEU A 467 -26.61 29.42 -9.00
CA LEU A 467 -27.64 29.97 -8.13
C LEU A 467 -27.20 31.30 -7.51
N ASP A 468 -28.10 32.29 -7.42
CA ASP A 468 -27.87 33.47 -6.58
C ASP A 468 -28.08 33.09 -5.10
N SER A 469 -26.98 32.79 -4.44
CA SER A 469 -26.97 32.24 -3.08
C SER A 469 -26.96 33.31 -1.98
N LYS A 470 -27.14 34.61 -2.29
CA LYS A 470 -27.08 35.70 -1.28
C LYS A 470 -28.05 35.53 -0.13
N LYS A 471 -29.27 35.04 -0.38
CA LYS A 471 -30.27 34.79 0.68
C LYS A 471 -29.86 33.62 1.55
N ASP A 472 -29.36 32.56 0.92
CA ASP A 472 -28.90 31.36 1.61
C ASP A 472 -27.68 31.68 2.47
N LEU A 473 -26.73 32.46 1.95
CA LEU A 473 -25.55 32.94 2.68
C LEU A 473 -25.92 33.57 4.03
N VAL A 474 -26.86 34.53 4.05
CA VAL A 474 -27.29 35.20 5.28
C VAL A 474 -27.91 34.23 6.28
N VAL A 475 -28.69 33.25 5.81
CA VAL A 475 -29.31 32.23 6.67
C VAL A 475 -28.23 31.35 7.29
N GLY A 476 -27.26 30.89 6.50
CA GLY A 476 -26.19 30.04 6.99
C GLY A 476 -25.20 30.76 7.89
N GLU A 477 -24.81 32.00 7.58
CA GLU A 477 -23.95 32.82 8.46
C GLU A 477 -24.59 32.99 9.85
N ARG A 478 -25.91 33.25 9.90
CA ARG A 478 -26.64 33.32 11.16
C ARG A 478 -26.66 31.97 11.90
N SER A 479 -26.87 30.87 11.18
CA SER A 479 -26.90 29.53 11.78
C SER A 479 -25.53 29.13 12.35
N LEU A 480 -24.45 29.47 11.64
CA LEU A 480 -23.07 29.30 12.11
C LEU A 480 -22.77 30.13 13.36
N ALA A 481 -23.11 31.42 13.34
CA ALA A 481 -22.92 32.30 14.49
C ALA A 481 -23.71 31.82 15.73
N ASN A 482 -24.88 31.23 15.54
CA ASN A 482 -25.68 30.61 16.59
C ASN A 482 -25.11 29.25 17.09
N GLY A 483 -24.08 28.70 16.42
CA GLY A 483 -23.49 27.41 16.76
C GLY A 483 -24.38 26.20 16.46
N GLU A 484 -25.24 26.30 15.43
CA GLU A 484 -26.25 25.29 15.11
C GLU A 484 -25.73 24.13 14.22
N VAL A 485 -24.41 24.10 13.94
CA VAL A 485 -23.77 23.13 13.02
C VAL A 485 -22.60 22.40 13.69
N ALA A 486 -22.45 21.12 13.38
CA ALA A 486 -21.27 20.31 13.68
C ALA A 486 -20.83 19.53 12.43
N VAL A 487 -19.55 19.16 12.37
CA VAL A 487 -18.94 18.40 11.27
C VAL A 487 -18.74 16.94 11.69
N ILE A 488 -19.02 16.02 10.77
CA ILE A 488 -18.73 14.60 10.89
C ILE A 488 -17.84 14.19 9.70
N THR A 489 -16.59 13.87 9.97
CA THR A 489 -15.67 13.37 8.95
C THR A 489 -15.53 11.85 9.06
N LEU A 490 -15.81 11.15 7.97
CA LEU A 490 -15.75 9.70 7.90
C LEU A 490 -14.30 9.19 7.83
N ALA A 491 -13.79 8.65 8.94
CA ALA A 491 -12.41 8.18 9.09
C ALA A 491 -12.32 6.76 9.70
N ALA A 492 -13.40 5.97 9.64
CA ALA A 492 -13.42 4.62 10.18
C ALA A 492 -12.71 3.59 9.28
N GLY A 493 -12.58 3.87 7.99
CA GLY A 493 -11.95 2.97 7.02
C GLY A 493 -10.42 2.91 7.12
N ALA A 494 -9.84 1.74 6.85
CA ALA A 494 -8.38 1.55 6.76
C ALA A 494 -7.74 2.27 5.55
N GLY A 495 -8.56 2.76 4.60
CA GLY A 495 -8.07 3.39 3.37
C GLY A 495 -7.17 2.48 2.55
N SER A 496 -7.53 1.21 2.39
CA SER A 496 -6.64 0.16 1.86
C SER A 496 -6.02 0.46 0.49
N ARG A 497 -6.67 1.25 -0.37
CA ARG A 497 -6.08 1.74 -1.63
C ARG A 497 -4.91 2.71 -1.37
N TRP A 498 -5.09 3.62 -0.43
CA TRP A 498 -4.07 4.58 -0.02
C TRP A 498 -2.90 3.93 0.69
N THR A 499 -3.21 2.99 1.58
CA THR A 499 -2.23 2.36 2.47
C THR A 499 -1.71 1.04 1.93
N GLN A 500 -2.14 0.62 0.74
CA GLN A 500 -1.83 -0.68 0.12
C GLN A 500 -2.08 -1.87 1.06
N GLY A 501 -3.11 -1.75 1.91
CA GLY A 501 -3.47 -2.77 2.88
C GLY A 501 -2.52 -2.90 4.08
N ALA A 502 -1.65 -1.93 4.33
CA ALA A 502 -0.67 -1.97 5.43
C ALA A 502 -1.27 -1.84 6.85
N GLY A 503 -2.59 -1.77 6.98
CA GLY A 503 -3.26 -1.70 8.29
C GLY A 503 -3.11 -0.37 9.03
N VAL A 504 -2.62 0.67 8.35
CA VAL A 504 -2.45 2.02 8.94
C VAL A 504 -3.68 2.91 8.67
N CYS A 505 -3.78 4.02 9.40
CA CYS A 505 -4.91 4.94 9.32
C CYS A 505 -4.65 6.02 8.26
N LYS A 506 -5.36 5.97 7.12
CA LYS A 506 -5.29 7.01 6.08
C LYS A 506 -5.45 8.43 6.63
N ALA A 507 -6.34 8.61 7.60
CA ALA A 507 -6.61 9.91 8.22
C ALA A 507 -5.37 10.56 8.86
N LEU A 508 -4.43 9.75 9.35
CA LEU A 508 -3.20 10.19 10.00
C LEU A 508 -2.05 10.41 9.00
N HIS A 509 -2.20 9.99 7.75
CA HIS A 509 -1.13 9.99 6.77
C HIS A 509 -0.69 11.43 6.43
N PRO A 510 0.60 11.78 6.59
CA PRO A 510 1.14 13.08 6.18
C PRO A 510 1.33 13.11 4.66
N PHE A 511 0.25 13.40 3.93
CA PHE A 511 0.13 13.08 2.50
C PHE A 511 0.71 14.13 1.56
N VAL A 512 0.78 15.40 1.97
CA VAL A 512 1.28 16.49 1.12
C VAL A 512 1.76 17.67 1.96
N ARG A 513 2.62 18.52 1.39
CA ARG A 513 3.01 19.79 2.00
C ARG A 513 1.95 20.87 1.75
N LEU A 514 1.39 21.45 2.82
CA LEU A 514 0.56 22.66 2.81
C LEU A 514 1.03 23.57 3.94
N GLY A 515 1.11 24.89 3.70
CA GLY A 515 1.69 25.83 4.66
C GLY A 515 3.09 25.41 5.10
N GLU A 516 3.95 25.08 4.12
CA GLU A 516 5.38 24.69 4.26
C GLU A 516 5.67 23.38 5.02
N ARG A 517 4.66 22.67 5.50
CA ARG A 517 4.83 21.42 6.27
C ARG A 517 3.98 20.31 5.72
N HIS A 518 4.41 19.07 5.91
CA HIS A 518 3.58 17.91 5.61
C HIS A 518 2.35 17.92 6.54
N ARG A 519 1.15 17.93 5.96
CA ARG A 519 -0.12 17.93 6.71
C ARG A 519 -0.80 16.57 6.60
N THR A 520 -1.51 16.20 7.65
CA THR A 520 -2.39 15.03 7.63
C THR A 520 -3.78 15.37 7.11
N PHE A 521 -4.58 14.36 6.75
CA PHE A 521 -5.97 14.60 6.36
C PHE A 521 -6.77 15.22 7.51
N ILE A 522 -6.60 14.72 8.74
CA ILE A 522 -7.24 15.27 9.95
C ILE A 522 -6.89 16.75 10.11
N GLU A 523 -5.60 17.09 10.06
CA GLU A 523 -5.14 18.47 10.26
C GLU A 523 -5.74 19.42 9.22
N THR A 524 -5.84 18.96 7.96
CA THR A 524 -6.45 19.74 6.87
C THR A 524 -7.92 20.05 7.16
N HIS A 525 -8.70 19.06 7.63
CA HIS A 525 -10.10 19.29 7.98
C HIS A 525 -10.29 20.17 9.21
N LEU A 526 -9.45 19.99 10.23
CA LEU A 526 -9.44 20.87 11.40
C LEU A 526 -9.08 22.32 11.02
N GLY A 527 -8.14 22.52 10.08
CA GLY A 527 -7.78 23.84 9.56
C GLY A 527 -8.97 24.57 8.92
N LYS A 528 -9.81 23.85 8.17
CA LYS A 528 -11.05 24.39 7.56
C LYS A 528 -12.09 24.76 8.62
N SER A 529 -12.36 23.84 9.56
CA SER A 529 -13.32 24.11 10.64
C SER A 529 -12.85 25.25 11.56
N ARG A 530 -11.53 25.36 11.79
CA ARG A 530 -10.92 26.47 12.55
C ARG A 530 -11.17 27.81 11.87
N LYS A 531 -10.89 27.90 10.56
CA LYS A 531 -11.13 29.12 9.78
C LYS A 531 -12.60 29.54 9.83
N ARG A 532 -13.52 28.63 9.53
CA ARG A 532 -14.96 28.93 9.52
C ARG A 532 -15.51 29.28 10.89
N GLY A 533 -15.07 28.59 11.94
CA GLY A 533 -15.46 28.91 13.30
C GLY A 533 -14.94 30.29 13.75
N HIS A 534 -13.72 30.65 13.33
CA HIS A 534 -13.16 31.98 13.60
C HIS A 534 -13.97 33.09 12.91
N GLU A 535 -14.28 32.94 11.62
CA GLU A 535 -15.06 33.91 10.85
C GLU A 535 -16.49 34.08 11.37
N ALA A 536 -17.12 32.98 11.83
CA ALA A 536 -18.47 33.00 12.39
C ALA A 536 -18.54 33.49 13.85
N GLY A 537 -17.39 33.64 14.53
CA GLY A 537 -17.32 33.96 15.96
C GLY A 537 -17.80 32.83 16.89
N SER A 538 -17.95 31.62 16.38
CA SER A 538 -18.43 30.43 17.10
C SER A 538 -17.67 29.22 16.61
N THR A 539 -17.01 28.48 17.51
CA THR A 539 -16.23 27.29 17.14
C THR A 539 -17.14 26.21 16.55
N ILE A 540 -16.61 25.34 15.69
CA ILE A 540 -17.37 24.25 15.09
C ILE A 540 -17.00 22.93 15.79
N PRO A 541 -17.94 22.18 16.40
CA PRO A 541 -17.66 20.86 16.90
C PRO A 541 -17.29 19.96 15.74
N HIS A 542 -16.18 19.26 15.85
CA HIS A 542 -15.67 18.39 14.80
C HIS A 542 -15.59 16.96 15.33
N VAL A 543 -16.25 16.04 14.64
CA VAL A 543 -16.27 14.62 14.97
C VAL A 543 -15.59 13.83 13.88
N PHE A 544 -14.59 13.03 14.23
CA PHE A 544 -14.09 11.99 13.35
C PHE A 544 -14.72 10.65 13.74
N THR A 545 -15.39 9.99 12.81
CA THR A 545 -15.82 8.60 13.02
C THR A 545 -14.61 7.68 12.90
N THR A 546 -14.58 6.63 13.72
CA THR A 546 -13.45 5.70 13.82
C THR A 546 -13.98 4.28 13.92
N SER A 547 -13.14 3.28 13.65
CA SER A 547 -13.49 1.86 13.80
C SER A 547 -12.67 1.19 14.89
N TYR A 548 -12.90 -0.11 15.12
CA TYR A 548 -12.04 -0.95 15.95
C TYR A 548 -10.56 -0.88 15.53
N LEU A 549 -10.28 -0.61 14.24
CA LEU A 549 -8.93 -0.48 13.72
C LEU A 549 -8.35 0.92 13.91
N THR A 550 -9.17 1.97 13.76
CA THR A 550 -8.66 3.35 13.68
C THR A 550 -8.82 4.16 14.96
N HIS A 551 -9.65 3.72 15.92
CA HIS A 551 -9.99 4.53 17.10
C HIS A 551 -8.79 4.81 18.00
N HIS A 552 -8.18 3.75 18.53
CA HIS A 552 -7.04 3.89 19.45
C HIS A 552 -5.82 4.56 18.78
N PRO A 553 -5.40 4.14 17.56
CA PRO A 553 -4.35 4.83 16.82
C PRO A 553 -4.61 6.33 16.62
N THR A 554 -5.85 6.71 16.27
CA THR A 554 -6.20 8.12 16.07
C THR A 554 -6.13 8.90 17.37
N ARG A 555 -6.63 8.35 18.49
CA ARG A 555 -6.58 9.03 19.79
C ARG A 555 -5.14 9.24 20.27
N GLN A 556 -4.31 8.20 20.22
CA GLN A 556 -2.89 8.30 20.60
C GLN A 556 -2.13 9.32 19.76
N PHE A 557 -2.37 9.33 18.45
CA PHE A 557 -1.76 10.30 17.55
C PHE A 557 -2.20 11.73 17.90
N LEU A 558 -3.52 11.95 18.09
CA LEU A 558 -4.06 13.26 18.47
C LEU A 558 -3.53 13.74 19.82
N ASP A 559 -3.34 12.86 20.80
CA ASP A 559 -2.71 13.21 22.10
C ASP A 559 -1.28 13.72 21.89
N THR A 560 -0.52 13.08 21.00
CA THR A 560 0.87 13.45 20.67
C THR A 560 0.96 14.83 20.03
N VAL A 561 0.01 15.18 19.16
CA VAL A 561 -0.07 16.50 18.51
C VAL A 561 -0.98 17.50 19.23
N GLN A 562 -1.39 17.18 20.47
CA GLN A 562 -2.25 18.02 21.33
C GLN A 562 -3.54 18.49 20.64
N ASP A 563 -4.24 17.56 19.98
CA ASP A 563 -5.46 17.83 19.20
C ASP A 563 -5.27 18.94 18.15
N TYR A 564 -4.03 19.12 17.66
CA TYR A 564 -3.62 20.25 16.82
C TYR A 564 -4.01 21.62 17.39
N ASN A 565 -4.15 21.74 18.71
CA ASN A 565 -4.66 22.93 19.39
C ASN A 565 -6.00 23.42 18.79
N TYR A 566 -6.89 22.50 18.44
CA TYR A 566 -8.20 22.86 17.89
C TYR A 566 -9.03 23.63 18.93
N PRO A 567 -9.60 24.81 18.61
CA PRO A 567 -10.24 25.67 19.61
C PRO A 567 -11.64 25.22 20.03
N GLY A 568 -12.27 24.32 19.28
CA GLY A 568 -13.62 23.81 19.53
C GLY A 568 -13.64 22.38 20.09
N PRO A 569 -14.83 21.83 20.36
CA PRO A 569 -14.95 20.42 20.72
C PRO A 569 -14.44 19.52 19.58
N LEU A 570 -13.41 18.72 19.85
CA LEU A 570 -12.91 17.66 18.97
C LEU A 570 -13.24 16.30 19.60
N ARG A 571 -14.03 15.48 18.89
CA ARG A 571 -14.48 14.18 19.40
C ARG A 571 -14.19 13.06 18.42
N LEU A 572 -13.94 11.86 18.94
CA LEU A 572 -13.88 10.63 18.16
C LEU A 572 -15.14 9.81 18.41
N SER A 573 -15.88 9.48 17.36
CA SER A 573 -17.03 8.58 17.43
C SER A 573 -16.55 7.15 17.15
N GLN A 574 -16.40 6.35 18.21
CA GLN A 574 -15.96 4.95 18.08
C GLN A 574 -17.06 4.08 17.44
N GLY A 575 -16.70 3.29 16.42
CA GLY A 575 -17.60 2.32 15.83
C GLY A 575 -18.10 1.29 16.84
N ARG A 576 -19.41 1.05 16.84
CA ARG A 576 -20.11 0.03 17.63
C ARG A 576 -20.86 -0.94 16.71
N SER A 577 -20.30 -1.17 15.53
CA SER A 577 -20.77 -2.16 14.57
C SER A 577 -19.56 -2.73 13.83
N VAL A 578 -19.41 -4.04 13.90
CA VAL A 578 -18.32 -4.80 13.27
C VAL A 578 -18.87 -6.07 12.64
N GLY A 579 -18.25 -6.52 11.56
CA GLY A 579 -18.57 -7.79 10.92
C GLY A 579 -17.41 -8.79 11.04
N LEU A 580 -17.75 -10.07 10.90
CA LEU A 580 -16.79 -11.17 10.83
C LEU A 580 -16.66 -11.61 9.37
N ARG A 581 -15.42 -11.67 8.88
CA ARG A 581 -15.12 -12.08 7.50
C ARG A 581 -15.56 -13.54 7.30
N MET A 582 -15.97 -13.86 6.08
CA MET A 582 -16.38 -15.21 5.70
C MET A 582 -15.48 -15.76 4.60
N ILE A 583 -15.41 -17.08 4.51
CA ILE A 583 -14.85 -17.78 3.34
C ILE A 583 -15.75 -17.46 2.14
N PRO A 584 -15.17 -17.02 1.01
CA PRO A 584 -15.96 -16.68 -0.17
C PRO A 584 -16.62 -17.91 -0.77
N THR A 585 -17.75 -17.70 -1.45
CA THR A 585 -18.36 -18.75 -2.26
C THR A 585 -17.56 -18.94 -3.54
N VAL A 586 -17.55 -20.16 -4.09
CA VAL A 586 -16.94 -20.47 -5.38
C VAL A 586 -17.62 -19.67 -6.48
N SER A 587 -18.94 -19.45 -6.37
CA SER A 587 -19.71 -18.65 -7.31
C SER A 587 -19.21 -17.20 -7.34
N ASP A 588 -18.98 -16.58 -6.18
CA ASP A 588 -18.44 -15.23 -6.09
C ASP A 588 -17.03 -15.15 -6.67
N LEU A 589 -16.15 -16.10 -6.33
CA LEU A 589 -14.79 -16.14 -6.88
C LEU A 589 -14.79 -16.26 -8.40
N ARG A 590 -15.62 -17.14 -8.96
CA ARG A 590 -15.77 -17.31 -10.42
C ARG A 590 -16.32 -16.05 -11.07
N PHE A 591 -17.38 -15.48 -10.53
CA PHE A 591 -17.93 -14.22 -11.04
C PHE A 591 -16.86 -13.12 -11.07
N ALA A 592 -16.12 -12.95 -9.97
CA ALA A 592 -15.06 -11.94 -9.87
C ALA A 592 -13.89 -12.15 -10.85
N TRP A 593 -13.60 -13.39 -11.24
CA TRP A 593 -12.40 -13.74 -12.00
C TRP A 593 -12.64 -14.09 -13.47
N GLU A 594 -13.83 -14.60 -13.79
CA GLU A 594 -14.20 -15.16 -15.08
C GLU A 594 -15.24 -14.28 -15.80
N GLU A 595 -16.13 -13.60 -15.07
CA GLU A 595 -17.21 -12.78 -15.68
C GLU A 595 -16.92 -11.28 -15.66
N MET A 596 -16.28 -10.79 -14.60
CA MET A 596 -15.89 -9.38 -14.47
C MET A 596 -14.74 -9.02 -15.42
N PRO A 597 -14.71 -7.80 -16.01
CA PRO A 597 -13.58 -7.34 -16.80
C PRO A 597 -12.25 -7.50 -16.05
N GLN A 598 -11.31 -8.18 -16.68
CA GLN A 598 -9.97 -8.40 -16.15
C GLN A 598 -8.94 -7.66 -16.99
N GLN A 599 -7.84 -7.27 -16.35
CA GLN A 599 -6.66 -6.87 -17.09
C GLN A 599 -6.23 -8.03 -18.02
N VAL A 600 -6.01 -7.69 -19.29
CA VAL A 600 -5.37 -8.57 -20.27
C VAL A 600 -3.90 -8.63 -19.92
N LEU A 601 -3.45 -9.79 -19.48
CA LEU A 601 -2.06 -10.08 -19.16
C LEU A 601 -1.42 -10.78 -20.36
N ASP A 602 -0.08 -10.74 -20.42
CA ASP A 602 0.62 -11.64 -21.33
C ASP A 602 0.37 -13.11 -20.94
N GLU A 603 0.70 -14.03 -21.83
CA GLU A 603 0.39 -15.45 -21.66
C GLU A 603 0.99 -16.05 -20.38
N GLN A 604 2.21 -15.65 -19.99
CA GLN A 604 2.88 -16.20 -18.81
C GLN A 604 2.27 -15.66 -17.52
N GLN A 605 2.02 -14.35 -17.46
CA GLN A 605 1.33 -13.73 -16.34
C GLN A 605 -0.10 -14.26 -16.19
N GLN A 606 -0.79 -14.55 -17.29
CA GLN A 606 -2.11 -15.16 -17.28
C GLN A 606 -2.09 -16.58 -16.68
N LYS A 607 -1.15 -17.44 -17.11
CA LYS A 607 -0.97 -18.79 -16.55
C LYS A 607 -0.72 -18.74 -15.05
N MET A 608 0.14 -17.82 -14.62
CA MET A 608 0.44 -17.61 -13.20
C MET A 608 -0.83 -17.25 -12.42
N ARG A 609 -1.62 -16.30 -12.92
CA ARG A 609 -2.89 -15.88 -12.33
C ARG A 609 -3.87 -17.05 -12.22
N ASP A 610 -4.00 -17.86 -13.26
CA ASP A 610 -4.94 -18.97 -13.30
C ASP A 610 -4.53 -20.12 -12.35
N SER A 611 -3.23 -20.37 -12.18
CA SER A 611 -2.68 -21.33 -11.21
C SER A 611 -3.04 -20.93 -9.77
N VAL A 612 -2.82 -19.65 -9.42
CA VAL A 612 -3.17 -19.10 -8.10
C VAL A 612 -4.68 -19.18 -7.86
N ARG A 613 -5.50 -18.74 -8.82
CA ARG A 613 -6.97 -18.79 -8.72
C ARG A 613 -7.47 -20.22 -8.51
N SER A 614 -6.91 -21.18 -9.24
CA SER A 614 -7.27 -22.60 -9.08
C SER A 614 -6.96 -23.14 -7.68
N ALA A 615 -5.85 -22.73 -7.08
CA ALA A 615 -5.51 -23.09 -5.70
C ALA A 615 -6.50 -22.45 -4.70
N LEU A 616 -6.85 -21.18 -4.90
CA LEU A 616 -7.78 -20.44 -4.04
C LEU A 616 -9.22 -20.98 -4.12
N LEU A 617 -9.68 -21.43 -5.31
CA LEU A 617 -10.97 -22.13 -5.44
C LEU A 617 -11.02 -23.40 -4.60
N LYS A 618 -9.97 -24.23 -4.68
CA LYS A 618 -9.87 -25.48 -3.89
C LYS A 618 -9.80 -25.18 -2.39
N TRP A 619 -9.10 -24.13 -1.99
CA TRP A 619 -9.06 -23.68 -0.61
C TRP A 619 -10.45 -23.30 -0.09
N ALA A 620 -11.21 -22.47 -0.83
CA ALA A 620 -12.56 -22.07 -0.42
C ALA A 620 -13.49 -23.29 -0.25
N GLN A 621 -13.44 -24.24 -1.19
CA GLN A 621 -14.23 -25.48 -1.13
C GLN A 621 -13.87 -26.38 0.04
N SER A 622 -12.58 -26.60 0.27
CA SER A 622 -12.10 -27.49 1.34
C SER A 622 -12.28 -26.90 2.74
N THR A 623 -12.23 -25.56 2.85
CA THR A 623 -12.45 -24.85 4.12
C THR A 623 -13.95 -24.71 4.45
N GLY A 624 -14.80 -24.55 3.42
CA GLY A 624 -16.25 -24.45 3.54
C GLY A 624 -16.78 -23.06 3.15
N GLU A 625 -17.56 -22.99 2.08
CA GLU A 625 -18.12 -21.74 1.54
C GLU A 625 -19.05 -21.04 2.54
N ALA A 626 -18.95 -19.71 2.63
CA ALA A 626 -19.72 -18.86 3.55
C ALA A 626 -19.58 -19.22 5.05
N THR A 627 -18.56 -19.99 5.43
CA THR A 627 -18.22 -20.17 6.86
C THR A 627 -17.41 -18.98 7.38
N ASP A 628 -17.33 -18.83 8.70
CA ASP A 628 -16.55 -17.75 9.31
C ASP A 628 -15.04 -17.95 9.09
N TYR A 629 -14.35 -16.88 8.71
CA TYR A 629 -12.90 -16.89 8.53
C TYR A 629 -12.21 -16.55 9.86
N THR A 630 -11.80 -17.58 10.61
CA THR A 630 -11.17 -17.45 11.93
C THR A 630 -9.69 -17.86 11.95
N ASP A 631 -9.18 -18.50 10.89
CA ASP A 631 -7.80 -18.99 10.78
C ASP A 631 -6.81 -17.87 10.35
N ASN A 632 -6.74 -16.81 11.17
CA ASN A 632 -5.79 -15.70 11.04
C ASN A 632 -5.68 -14.93 12.39
N LEU A 633 -4.85 -13.88 12.43
CA LEU A 633 -4.84 -12.92 13.53
C LEU A 633 -6.24 -12.32 13.73
N PRO A 634 -6.72 -12.13 14.98
CA PRO A 634 -8.10 -11.70 15.25
C PRO A 634 -8.54 -10.44 14.49
N LEU A 635 -7.69 -9.41 14.41
CA LEU A 635 -8.00 -8.18 13.66
C LEU A 635 -8.10 -8.41 12.15
N GLN A 636 -7.44 -9.44 11.62
CA GLN A 636 -7.55 -9.87 10.22
C GLN A 636 -8.79 -10.74 9.95
N CYS A 637 -9.57 -11.09 10.99
CA CYS A 637 -10.86 -11.75 10.85
C CYS A 637 -12.02 -10.74 10.80
N LEU A 638 -11.83 -9.51 11.30
CA LEU A 638 -12.88 -8.51 11.41
C LEU A 638 -12.99 -7.62 10.16
N HIS A 639 -14.15 -7.02 9.91
CA HIS A 639 -14.30 -5.98 8.88
C HIS A 639 -15.27 -4.87 9.30
N PRO A 640 -15.11 -3.63 8.80
CA PRO A 640 -16.14 -2.62 8.92
C PRO A 640 -17.36 -3.00 8.07
N VAL A 641 -18.56 -2.64 8.53
CA VAL A 641 -19.84 -3.04 7.91
C VAL A 641 -20.42 -2.00 6.95
N GLY A 642 -19.58 -1.09 6.46
CA GLY A 642 -19.94 -0.01 5.54
C GLY A 642 -20.31 1.31 6.24
N HIS A 643 -20.17 2.40 5.48
CA HIS A 643 -20.26 3.77 5.99
C HIS A 643 -21.67 4.19 6.43
N PHE A 644 -22.72 3.42 6.09
CA PHE A 644 -24.04 3.63 6.68
C PHE A 644 -23.99 3.63 8.21
N TYR A 645 -23.23 2.71 8.82
CA TYR A 645 -23.18 2.55 10.28
C TYR A 645 -22.38 3.63 10.99
N GLU A 646 -21.56 4.41 10.29
CA GLU A 646 -20.74 5.44 10.92
C GLU A 646 -21.58 6.56 11.57
N VAL A 647 -22.71 6.94 10.97
CA VAL A 647 -23.64 7.92 11.56
C VAL A 647 -24.49 7.33 12.71
N PRO A 648 -25.18 6.18 12.55
CA PRO A 648 -25.84 5.45 13.63
C PRO A 648 -24.95 5.19 14.84
N ASN A 649 -23.64 4.98 14.64
CA ASN A 649 -22.71 4.79 15.73
C ASN A 649 -22.63 6.02 16.65
N LEU A 650 -22.84 7.26 16.16
CA LEU A 650 -22.92 8.44 17.03
C LEU A 650 -24.10 8.35 18.02
N LEU A 651 -25.20 7.69 17.62
CA LEU A 651 -26.35 7.44 18.47
C LEU A 651 -26.00 6.38 19.52
N LEU A 652 -25.42 5.26 19.06
CA LEU A 652 -25.08 4.10 19.91
C LEU A 652 -23.99 4.39 20.94
N ASN A 653 -22.95 5.11 20.56
CA ASN A 653 -21.82 5.39 21.44
C ASN A 653 -22.01 6.67 22.28
N GLY A 654 -23.13 7.38 22.10
CA GLY A 654 -23.47 8.60 22.84
C GLY A 654 -22.78 9.88 22.36
N THR A 655 -22.02 9.86 21.26
CA THR A 655 -21.36 11.07 20.71
C THR A 655 -22.39 12.13 20.33
N LEU A 656 -23.53 11.75 19.74
CA LEU A 656 -24.58 12.72 19.42
C LEU A 656 -25.22 13.29 20.70
N ALA A 657 -25.41 12.46 21.73
CA ALA A 657 -25.94 12.91 23.01
C ALA A 657 -25.03 13.97 23.63
N ASP A 658 -23.72 13.73 23.64
CA ASP A 658 -22.73 14.70 24.12
C ASP A 658 -22.76 16.01 23.32
N LEU A 659 -22.85 15.93 21.99
CA LEU A 659 -22.97 17.12 21.14
C LEU A 659 -24.24 17.92 21.45
N LEU A 660 -25.37 17.26 21.69
CA LEU A 660 -26.64 17.91 22.02
C LEU A 660 -26.65 18.50 23.45
N ILE A 661 -25.90 17.90 24.38
CA ILE A 661 -25.68 18.48 25.72
C ILE A 661 -24.84 19.75 25.61
N ASP A 662 -23.73 19.70 24.86
CA ASP A 662 -22.84 20.83 24.67
C ASP A 662 -23.52 21.95 23.85
N ARG A 663 -24.39 21.58 22.89
CA ARG A 663 -25.13 22.48 22.00
C ARG A 663 -26.59 22.06 21.85
N PRO A 664 -27.46 22.46 22.79
CA PRO A 664 -28.89 22.19 22.70
C PRO A 664 -29.54 22.76 21.43
N GLN A 665 -28.97 23.84 20.89
CA GLN A 665 -29.40 24.51 19.67
C GLN A 665 -28.88 23.86 18.38
N LEU A 666 -28.09 22.79 18.44
CA LEU A 666 -27.59 22.09 17.26
C LEU A 666 -28.76 21.60 16.39
N LYS A 667 -28.68 21.84 15.08
CA LYS A 667 -29.71 21.47 14.09
C LYS A 667 -29.17 20.62 12.96
N THR A 668 -27.95 20.93 12.50
CA THR A 668 -27.42 20.36 11.27
C THR A 668 -26.07 19.68 11.51
N LEU A 669 -25.90 18.51 10.90
CA LEU A 669 -24.61 17.83 10.79
C LEU A 669 -24.15 17.92 9.33
N MET A 670 -22.91 18.33 9.10
CA MET A 670 -22.27 18.20 7.79
C MET A 670 -21.37 16.97 7.81
N LEU A 671 -21.78 15.93 7.08
CA LEU A 671 -21.02 14.71 6.87
C LEU A 671 -20.15 14.83 5.63
N HIS A 672 -18.89 14.40 5.67
CA HIS A 672 -18.07 14.20 4.48
C HIS A 672 -17.01 13.10 4.67
N ASN A 673 -16.46 12.56 3.58
CA ASN A 673 -15.33 11.64 3.66
C ASN A 673 -14.04 12.33 4.09
N ILE A 674 -13.15 11.60 4.77
CA ILE A 674 -11.80 12.06 5.11
C ILE A 674 -10.98 12.50 3.88
N ASP A 675 -11.24 11.94 2.70
CA ASP A 675 -10.53 12.26 1.46
C ASP A 675 -11.22 13.27 0.54
N THR A 676 -12.40 13.79 0.92
CA THR A 676 -13.05 14.94 0.26
C THR A 676 -12.48 16.24 0.85
N LEU A 677 -11.23 16.55 0.50
CA LEU A 677 -10.46 17.62 1.14
C LEU A 677 -11.03 19.04 0.93
N GLY A 678 -11.83 19.26 -0.13
CA GLY A 678 -12.45 20.57 -0.40
C GLY A 678 -13.73 20.86 0.39
N ALA A 679 -14.31 19.88 1.08
CA ALA A 679 -15.57 20.05 1.79
C ALA A 679 -15.40 20.87 3.09
N ASP A 680 -15.75 22.15 3.08
CA ASP A 680 -15.84 23.00 4.28
C ASP A 680 -17.31 23.34 4.62
N VAL A 681 -17.52 23.92 5.80
CA VAL A 681 -18.85 24.39 6.22
C VAL A 681 -19.16 25.73 5.54
N ASP A 682 -19.46 25.67 4.25
CA ASP A 682 -19.84 26.82 3.43
C ASP A 682 -21.20 27.37 3.92
N PRO A 683 -21.28 28.65 4.33
CA PRO A 683 -22.52 29.20 4.86
C PRO A 683 -23.65 29.28 3.82
N ALA A 684 -23.33 29.47 2.54
CA ALA A 684 -24.35 29.52 1.50
C ALA A 684 -24.99 28.13 1.27
N LEU A 685 -24.19 27.07 1.27
CA LEU A 685 -24.70 25.69 1.16
C LEU A 685 -25.50 25.28 2.40
N LEU A 686 -25.03 25.63 3.59
CA LEU A 686 -25.77 25.43 4.83
C LEU A 686 -27.13 26.13 4.80
N GLY A 687 -27.15 27.40 4.41
CA GLY A 687 -28.38 28.17 4.31
C GLY A 687 -29.38 27.59 3.32
N HIS A 688 -28.89 27.08 2.19
CA HIS A 688 -29.70 26.39 1.20
C HIS A 688 -30.35 25.13 1.77
N HIS A 689 -29.57 24.31 2.48
CA HIS A 689 -30.09 23.12 3.17
C HIS A 689 -31.19 23.50 4.18
N LEU A 690 -30.95 24.50 5.03
CA LEU A 690 -31.92 24.98 6.02
C LEU A 690 -33.21 25.54 5.36
N ALA A 691 -33.07 26.31 4.28
CA ALA A 691 -34.20 26.86 3.53
C ALA A 691 -35.04 25.76 2.85
N SER A 692 -34.39 24.69 2.39
CA SER A 692 -35.05 23.56 1.72
C SER A 692 -35.92 22.72 2.65
N LYS A 693 -35.66 22.77 3.98
CA LYS A 693 -36.29 21.93 5.01
C LYS A 693 -36.26 20.44 4.66
N THR A 694 -35.24 19.98 3.95
CA THR A 694 -35.08 18.57 3.56
C THR A 694 -34.32 17.81 4.64
N GLY A 695 -34.50 16.48 4.72
CA GLY A 695 -33.78 15.65 5.70
C GLY A 695 -32.30 15.53 5.36
N LEU A 696 -32.01 15.16 4.11
CA LEU A 696 -30.66 14.98 3.59
C LEU A 696 -30.44 15.82 2.33
N THR A 697 -29.33 16.55 2.26
CA THR A 697 -28.90 17.21 1.03
C THR A 697 -27.51 16.72 0.65
N PHE A 698 -27.43 16.01 -0.48
CA PHE A 698 -26.21 15.42 -1.00
C PHE A 698 -25.55 16.35 -2.01
N GLU A 699 -24.25 16.57 -1.85
CA GLU A 699 -23.44 17.27 -2.83
C GLU A 699 -22.91 16.30 -3.90
N VAL A 700 -23.01 16.69 -5.16
CA VAL A 700 -22.43 15.97 -6.30
C VAL A 700 -21.56 16.90 -7.12
N ILE A 701 -20.61 16.34 -7.85
CA ILE A 701 -19.76 17.08 -8.78
C ILE A 701 -19.99 16.57 -10.20
N THR A 702 -19.66 17.37 -11.20
CA THR A 702 -19.62 16.89 -12.59
C THR A 702 -18.61 15.75 -12.70
N ARG A 703 -19.05 14.63 -13.27
CA ARG A 703 -18.24 13.42 -13.46
C ARG A 703 -17.17 13.65 -14.52
N ARG A 704 -15.95 13.15 -14.25
CA ARG A 704 -14.87 12.95 -15.22
C ARG A 704 -14.60 11.46 -15.40
N LEU A 705 -13.84 11.11 -16.44
CA LEU A 705 -13.51 9.72 -16.77
C LEU A 705 -12.77 9.01 -15.62
N GLU A 706 -11.92 9.73 -14.88
CA GLU A 706 -11.21 9.18 -13.73
C GLU A 706 -12.10 8.90 -12.51
N ASP A 707 -13.31 9.47 -12.45
CA ASP A 707 -14.22 9.34 -11.31
C ASP A 707 -14.95 7.99 -11.39
N ARG A 708 -14.44 7.01 -10.63
CA ARG A 708 -15.01 5.67 -10.52
C ARG A 708 -15.84 5.51 -9.25
N GLY A 709 -17.08 5.07 -9.41
CA GLY A 709 -18.00 4.74 -8.33
C GLY A 709 -19.39 5.33 -8.50
N GLY A 710 -20.09 5.46 -7.37
CA GLY A 710 -21.49 5.84 -7.36
C GLY A 710 -21.78 7.20 -8.00
N GLY A 711 -22.88 7.27 -8.74
CA GLY A 711 -23.35 8.47 -9.42
C GLY A 711 -24.79 8.79 -9.06
N LEU A 712 -25.22 9.99 -9.41
CA LEU A 712 -26.63 10.35 -9.30
C LEU A 712 -27.37 9.89 -10.56
N ALA A 713 -28.43 9.10 -10.37
CA ALA A 713 -29.24 8.58 -11.45
C ALA A 713 -30.74 8.82 -11.18
N SER A 714 -31.54 8.88 -12.23
CA SER A 714 -33.00 8.78 -12.14
C SER A 714 -33.40 7.32 -12.37
N ILE A 715 -34.03 6.70 -11.37
CA ILE A 715 -34.51 5.31 -11.43
C ILE A 715 -35.99 5.30 -11.08
N GLY A 716 -36.83 4.93 -12.05
CA GLY A 716 -38.29 5.02 -11.90
C GLY A 716 -38.79 6.45 -11.74
N GLY A 717 -38.12 7.43 -12.39
CA GLY A 717 -38.46 8.85 -12.32
C GLY A 717 -38.14 9.51 -10.97
N ARG A 718 -37.25 8.92 -10.18
CA ARG A 718 -36.80 9.47 -8.89
C ARG A 718 -35.28 9.56 -8.86
N PRO A 719 -34.73 10.76 -8.60
CA PRO A 719 -33.30 10.94 -8.38
C PRO A 719 -32.85 10.19 -7.12
N ARG A 720 -31.81 9.37 -7.25
CA ARG A 720 -31.15 8.70 -6.13
C ARG A 720 -29.69 8.43 -6.45
N LEU A 721 -28.87 8.27 -5.41
CA LEU A 721 -27.50 7.83 -5.59
C LEU A 721 -27.51 6.33 -5.90
N LEU A 722 -26.85 5.98 -7.01
CA LEU A 722 -26.63 4.61 -7.41
C LEU A 722 -25.17 4.27 -7.17
N GLU A 723 -24.92 3.34 -6.25
CA GLU A 723 -23.58 2.86 -5.94
C GLU A 723 -23.00 2.05 -7.10
N GLY A 724 -21.68 2.14 -7.32
CA GLY A 724 -21.03 1.44 -8.43
C GLY A 724 -21.21 -0.09 -8.37
N LEU A 725 -21.26 -0.65 -7.16
CA LEU A 725 -21.53 -2.07 -6.93
C LEU A 725 -22.95 -2.50 -7.35
N ALA A 726 -23.89 -1.55 -7.41
CA ALA A 726 -25.28 -1.78 -7.78
C ALA A 726 -25.54 -1.65 -9.28
N MET A 727 -24.58 -1.15 -10.05
CA MET A 727 -24.75 -0.94 -11.49
C MET A 727 -24.84 -2.29 -12.24
N PRO A 728 -25.87 -2.50 -13.08
CA PRO A 728 -26.00 -3.73 -13.86
C PRO A 728 -24.84 -3.94 -14.83
N ARG A 729 -24.36 -2.86 -15.45
CA ARG A 729 -23.28 -2.85 -16.43
C ARG A 729 -22.31 -1.71 -16.12
N GLU A 730 -21.03 -1.91 -16.41
CA GLU A 730 -20.02 -0.87 -16.16
C GLU A 730 -20.22 0.34 -17.07
N GLU A 731 -20.72 0.15 -18.29
CA GLU A 731 -20.96 1.25 -19.22
C GLU A 731 -22.09 2.20 -18.80
N ASP A 732 -23.02 1.74 -17.94
CA ASP A 732 -24.08 2.58 -17.39
C ASP A 732 -23.50 3.73 -16.54
N GLU A 733 -22.29 3.53 -15.99
CA GLU A 733 -21.55 4.55 -15.26
C GLU A 733 -21.28 5.81 -16.12
N PHE A 734 -21.01 5.63 -17.42
CA PHE A 734 -20.63 6.71 -18.33
C PHE A 734 -21.83 7.56 -18.80
N ILE A 735 -23.06 7.10 -18.55
CA ILE A 735 -24.28 7.85 -18.88
C ILE A 735 -24.54 8.94 -17.84
N LEU A 736 -24.05 8.78 -16.61
CA LEU A 736 -24.38 9.65 -15.48
C LEU A 736 -23.49 10.89 -15.45
N SER A 737 -24.09 12.08 -15.51
CA SER A 737 -23.34 13.35 -15.53
C SER A 737 -22.70 13.72 -14.19
N TYR A 738 -23.14 13.11 -13.10
CA TYR A 738 -22.77 13.51 -11.74
C TYR A 738 -22.19 12.36 -10.92
N TYR A 739 -21.13 12.69 -10.19
CA TYR A 739 -20.41 11.81 -9.28
C TYR A 739 -20.68 12.20 -7.82
N ASN A 740 -20.88 11.19 -6.95
CA ASN A 740 -21.17 11.41 -5.53
C ASN A 740 -19.91 11.89 -4.77
N SER A 741 -19.95 13.11 -4.22
CA SER A 741 -18.84 13.65 -3.42
C SER A 741 -18.75 13.06 -2.01
N MET A 742 -19.76 12.27 -1.60
CA MET A 742 -19.96 11.79 -0.22
C MET A 742 -20.00 12.91 0.82
N THR A 743 -20.46 14.10 0.42
CA THR A 743 -20.78 15.19 1.35
C THR A 743 -22.29 15.29 1.51
N THR A 744 -22.78 15.28 2.75
CA THR A 744 -24.21 15.30 3.08
C THR A 744 -24.50 16.29 4.20
N TRP A 745 -25.45 17.19 3.98
CA TRP A 745 -26.04 18.02 5.02
C TRP A 745 -27.26 17.30 5.61
N ILE A 746 -27.30 17.20 6.93
CA ILE A 746 -28.24 16.34 7.66
C ILE A 746 -28.99 17.19 8.68
N ASP A 747 -30.32 17.20 8.58
CA ASP A 747 -31.19 17.69 9.67
C ASP A 747 -31.31 16.61 10.75
N ILE A 748 -30.91 16.96 11.98
CA ILE A 748 -30.83 16.01 13.09
C ILE A 748 -32.21 15.41 13.41
N ASP A 749 -33.24 16.24 13.49
CA ASP A 749 -34.56 15.79 13.95
C ASP A 749 -35.24 14.91 12.90
N LYS A 750 -35.05 15.21 11.61
CA LYS A 750 -35.54 14.36 10.51
C LYS A 750 -34.79 13.02 10.45
N LEU A 751 -33.47 13.02 10.68
CA LEU A 751 -32.70 11.79 10.75
C LEU A 751 -33.15 10.92 11.94
N LEU A 752 -33.35 11.52 13.12
CA LEU A 752 -33.88 10.79 14.28
C LEU A 752 -35.28 10.22 13.99
N GLY A 753 -36.13 10.99 13.30
CA GLY A 753 -37.44 10.54 12.84
C GLY A 753 -37.40 9.29 11.95
N LEU A 754 -36.41 9.20 11.04
CA LEU A 754 -36.20 8.00 10.21
C LEU A 754 -35.95 6.74 11.07
N PHE A 755 -35.20 6.88 12.16
CA PHE A 755 -34.95 5.77 13.11
C PHE A 755 -36.09 5.58 14.13
N GLY A 756 -37.15 6.40 14.11
CA GLY A 756 -38.22 6.38 15.10
C GLY A 756 -37.79 6.89 16.48
N LEU A 757 -36.83 7.82 16.52
CA LEU A 757 -36.21 8.38 17.72
C LEU A 757 -36.51 9.88 17.85
N THR A 758 -36.35 10.38 19.07
CA THR A 758 -36.42 11.81 19.42
C THR A 758 -35.12 12.25 20.09
N ARG A 759 -34.91 13.56 20.25
CA ARG A 759 -33.75 14.07 21.02
C ARG A 759 -33.72 13.53 22.45
N ASP A 760 -34.88 13.40 23.09
CA ASP A 760 -34.98 12.88 24.46
C ASP A 760 -34.51 11.43 24.55
N ASP A 761 -34.79 10.59 23.54
CA ASP A 761 -34.29 9.22 23.48
C ASP A 761 -32.76 9.17 23.40
N ILE A 762 -32.16 10.11 22.64
CA ILE A 762 -30.71 10.23 22.50
C ILE A 762 -30.07 10.74 23.79
N LEU A 763 -30.64 11.77 24.42
CA LEU A 763 -30.16 12.33 25.67
C LEU A 763 -30.29 11.34 26.84
N ALA A 764 -31.35 10.52 26.84
CA ALA A 764 -31.53 9.43 27.80
C ALA A 764 -30.60 8.22 27.54
N ARG A 765 -29.93 8.18 26.37
CA ARG A 765 -29.09 7.06 25.92
C ARG A 765 -29.82 5.72 25.96
N ASP A 766 -31.05 5.68 25.46
CA ASP A 766 -31.84 4.42 25.41
C ASP A 766 -31.29 3.48 24.32
N GLU A 767 -30.21 2.77 24.66
CA GLU A 767 -29.49 1.87 23.75
C GLU A 767 -30.40 0.83 23.09
N LYS A 768 -31.42 0.34 23.82
CA LYS A 768 -32.35 -0.67 23.29
C LYS A 768 -33.22 -0.09 22.19
N LYS A 769 -33.78 1.10 22.41
CA LYS A 769 -34.61 1.79 21.43
C LYS A 769 -33.79 2.24 20.22
N ILE A 770 -32.59 2.78 20.46
CA ILE A 770 -31.65 3.19 19.41
C ILE A 770 -31.27 2.00 18.53
N LEU A 771 -30.84 0.88 19.11
CA LEU A 771 -30.45 -0.31 18.36
C LEU A 771 -31.63 -0.90 17.56
N ALA A 772 -32.84 -0.88 18.12
CA ALA A 772 -34.03 -1.33 17.41
C ALA A 772 -34.36 -0.45 16.18
N GLY A 773 -34.26 0.87 16.32
CA GLY A 773 -34.43 1.83 15.23
C GLY A 773 -33.41 1.63 14.12
N ILE A 774 -32.13 1.47 14.48
CA ILE A 774 -31.04 1.22 13.54
C ILE A 774 -31.26 -0.09 12.78
N ARG A 775 -31.58 -1.19 13.47
CA ARG A 775 -31.85 -2.49 12.83
C ARG A 775 -33.00 -2.43 11.85
N LYS A 776 -34.07 -1.70 12.19
CA LYS A 776 -35.25 -1.52 11.33
C LYS A 776 -34.83 -0.88 10.00
N VAL A 777 -34.10 0.24 10.04
CA VAL A 777 -33.62 0.93 8.82
C VAL A 777 -32.58 0.08 8.08
N ALA A 778 -31.61 -0.51 8.79
CA ALA A 778 -30.58 -1.34 8.17
C ALA A 778 -31.16 -2.53 7.38
N SER A 779 -32.28 -3.09 7.85
CA SER A 779 -32.95 -4.21 7.18
C SER A 779 -33.63 -3.85 5.86
N THR A 780 -33.92 -2.56 5.61
CA THR A 780 -34.51 -2.10 4.34
C THR A 780 -33.46 -1.70 3.32
N LEU A 781 -32.21 -1.49 3.74
CA LEU A 781 -31.11 -1.16 2.85
C LEU A 781 -30.52 -2.42 2.19
N PRO A 782 -29.97 -2.31 0.97
CA PRO A 782 -29.20 -3.37 0.35
C PRO A 782 -28.05 -3.86 1.25
N THR A 783 -27.64 -5.11 1.06
CA THR A 783 -26.42 -5.67 1.67
C THR A 783 -25.47 -6.02 0.55
N TYR A 784 -24.38 -5.25 0.42
CA TYR A 784 -23.40 -5.48 -0.63
C TYR A 784 -22.35 -6.48 -0.17
N VAL A 785 -22.09 -7.49 -1.00
CA VAL A 785 -21.01 -8.46 -0.81
C VAL A 785 -19.77 -7.96 -1.52
N THR A 786 -18.61 -7.98 -0.86
CA THR A 786 -17.33 -7.64 -1.49
C THR A 786 -16.26 -8.67 -1.18
N LEU A 787 -15.33 -8.85 -2.11
CA LEU A 787 -14.10 -9.62 -1.86
C LEU A 787 -12.99 -8.67 -1.43
N LYS A 788 -12.24 -9.08 -0.41
CA LYS A 788 -11.00 -8.43 0.01
C LYS A 788 -9.90 -9.46 0.13
N GLU A 789 -8.67 -9.00 -0.08
CA GLU A 789 -7.48 -9.80 0.15
C GLU A 789 -6.98 -9.57 1.57
N VAL A 790 -6.71 -10.65 2.30
CA VAL A 790 -6.09 -10.63 3.63
C VAL A 790 -4.77 -11.37 3.58
N LYS A 791 -3.78 -10.81 4.28
CA LYS A 791 -2.44 -11.40 4.38
C LYS A 791 -2.38 -12.38 5.55
N LYS A 792 -1.81 -13.56 5.33
CA LYS A 792 -1.47 -14.54 6.37
C LYS A 792 0.05 -14.69 6.38
N ARG A 793 0.68 -14.34 7.51
CA ARG A 793 2.14 -14.40 7.68
C ARG A 793 2.57 -15.72 8.29
N TRP A 794 3.71 -16.24 7.85
CA TRP A 794 4.36 -17.42 8.41
C TRP A 794 5.89 -17.30 8.30
N GLY A 795 6.61 -18.11 9.09
CA GLY A 795 8.08 -18.08 9.12
C GLY A 795 8.68 -16.72 9.51
N HIS A 796 9.80 -16.36 8.89
CA HIS A 796 10.53 -15.10 9.11
C HIS A 796 10.19 -14.02 8.05
N GLY A 797 8.89 -13.85 7.74
CA GLY A 797 8.42 -12.76 6.87
C GLY A 797 7.78 -13.17 5.54
N GLN A 798 7.45 -14.46 5.37
CA GLN A 798 6.63 -14.92 4.24
C GLN A 798 5.18 -14.46 4.41
N GLU A 799 4.51 -14.15 3.30
CA GLU A 799 3.11 -13.69 3.28
C GLU A 799 2.34 -14.43 2.17
N ASP A 800 1.23 -15.07 2.55
CA ASP A 800 0.21 -15.57 1.60
C ASP A 800 -1.00 -14.63 1.58
N ILE A 801 -1.68 -14.55 0.43
CA ILE A 801 -2.84 -13.69 0.24
C ILE A 801 -4.09 -14.56 0.00
N PHE A 802 -5.10 -14.38 0.85
CA PHE A 802 -6.38 -15.09 0.75
C PHE A 802 -7.52 -14.13 0.40
N PRO A 803 -8.41 -14.50 -0.55
CA PRO A 803 -9.65 -13.77 -0.76
C PRO A 803 -10.64 -14.12 0.35
N VAL A 804 -11.25 -13.10 0.95
CA VAL A 804 -12.29 -13.23 1.97
C VAL A 804 -13.51 -12.41 1.58
N THR A 805 -14.69 -12.88 1.97
CA THR A 805 -15.94 -12.17 1.78
C THR A 805 -16.24 -11.27 2.97
N GLN A 806 -16.72 -10.07 2.66
CA GLN A 806 -17.22 -9.07 3.61
C GLN A 806 -18.57 -8.55 3.12
N PHE A 807 -19.36 -7.98 4.03
CA PHE A 807 -20.58 -7.28 3.67
C PHE A 807 -20.53 -5.81 4.08
N GLU A 808 -21.21 -4.94 3.33
CA GLU A 808 -21.27 -3.51 3.58
C GLU A 808 -22.69 -2.96 3.34
N LYS A 809 -23.07 -1.93 4.11
CA LYS A 809 -24.23 -1.07 3.85
C LYS A 809 -23.76 0.37 3.61
N LEU A 810 -24.32 1.02 2.59
CA LEU A 810 -23.81 2.28 2.09
C LEU A 810 -24.79 3.42 2.43
N TRP A 811 -24.24 4.55 2.89
CA TRP A 811 -24.99 5.77 3.22
C TRP A 811 -25.78 6.35 2.04
N GLY A 812 -25.27 6.18 0.81
CA GLY A 812 -25.94 6.64 -0.41
C GLY A 812 -27.31 5.99 -0.62
N ASP A 813 -27.50 4.76 -0.13
CA ASP A 813 -28.76 4.02 -0.28
C ASP A 813 -29.92 4.64 0.50
N LEU A 814 -29.65 5.54 1.47
CA LEU A 814 -30.71 6.29 2.14
C LEU A 814 -31.54 7.13 1.17
N THR A 815 -30.96 7.53 0.04
CA THR A 815 -31.66 8.25 -1.02
C THR A 815 -32.73 7.41 -1.74
N SER A 816 -32.71 6.09 -1.56
CA SER A 816 -33.74 5.19 -2.08
C SER A 816 -34.98 5.07 -1.18
N LEU A 817 -34.89 5.52 0.08
CA LEU A 817 -35.97 5.39 1.05
C LEU A 817 -37.00 6.50 0.90
N SER A 818 -38.29 6.15 1.00
CA SER A 818 -39.39 7.13 1.00
C SER A 818 -39.55 7.88 2.32
N ASP A 819 -39.02 7.32 3.40
CA ASP A 819 -39.25 7.82 4.77
C ASP A 819 -38.36 9.04 5.11
N ILE A 820 -37.43 9.40 4.24
CA ILE A 820 -36.58 10.59 4.39
C ILE A 820 -36.44 11.35 3.07
N ASP A 821 -36.79 12.63 3.08
CA ASP A 821 -36.63 13.50 1.91
C ASP A 821 -35.14 13.76 1.64
N SER A 822 -34.72 13.52 0.40
CA SER A 822 -33.34 13.67 -0.07
C SER A 822 -33.29 14.60 -1.28
N LYS A 823 -32.38 15.57 -1.26
CA LYS A 823 -32.12 16.50 -2.37
C LYS A 823 -30.67 16.47 -2.80
N PHE A 824 -30.42 16.94 -4.02
CA PHE A 824 -29.11 16.91 -4.66
C PHE A 824 -28.71 18.31 -5.13
N ILE A 825 -27.45 18.66 -4.87
CA ILE A 825 -26.87 19.94 -5.28
C ILE A 825 -25.55 19.73 -5.99
N VAL A 826 -25.36 20.39 -7.14
CA VAL A 826 -24.08 20.39 -7.86
C VAL A 826 -23.16 21.42 -7.24
N VAL A 827 -21.94 21.02 -6.90
CA VAL A 827 -20.90 21.89 -6.36
C VAL A 827 -19.65 21.88 -7.25
N PRO A 828 -18.75 22.88 -7.11
CA PRO A 828 -17.49 22.88 -7.85
C PRO A 828 -16.66 21.63 -7.56
N ARG A 829 -15.92 21.15 -8.58
CA ARG A 829 -15.07 19.95 -8.45
C ARG A 829 -14.06 20.07 -7.30
N SER A 830 -13.44 21.24 -7.14
CA SER A 830 -12.45 21.48 -6.09
C SER A 830 -12.98 21.25 -4.67
N ARG A 831 -14.30 21.36 -4.48
CA ARG A 831 -15.00 21.07 -3.21
C ARG A 831 -15.25 19.57 -3.01
N GLY A 832 -15.78 18.90 -4.03
CA GLY A 832 -16.33 17.54 -3.88
C GLY A 832 -15.46 16.39 -4.39
N GLN A 833 -14.31 16.65 -5.03
CA GLN A 833 -13.41 15.60 -5.50
C GLN A 833 -12.75 14.85 -4.32
N GLN A 834 -12.51 13.56 -4.54
CA GLN A 834 -11.98 12.64 -3.52
C GLN A 834 -10.58 12.16 -3.89
N LEU A 835 -9.67 12.23 -2.93
CA LEU A 835 -8.28 11.81 -3.10
C LEU A 835 -8.11 10.36 -2.60
N LYS A 836 -8.50 9.38 -3.40
CA LYS A 836 -8.59 7.95 -3.02
C LYS A 836 -7.26 7.20 -3.11
N ASP A 837 -6.38 7.60 -4.01
CA ASP A 837 -5.11 6.92 -4.32
C ASP A 837 -3.94 7.93 -4.39
N PRO A 838 -2.74 7.60 -3.86
CA PRO A 838 -1.55 8.44 -3.99
C PRO A 838 -1.22 8.83 -5.43
N ALA A 839 -1.54 7.98 -6.43
CA ALA A 839 -1.34 8.28 -7.84
C ALA A 839 -2.09 9.55 -8.31
N GLN A 840 -3.16 9.94 -7.61
CA GLN A 840 -3.96 11.13 -7.92
C GLN A 840 -3.33 12.43 -7.40
N LEU A 841 -2.27 12.37 -6.59
CA LEU A 841 -1.67 13.55 -5.98
C LEU A 841 -1.07 14.53 -6.99
N ASP A 842 -0.45 14.05 -8.08
CA ASP A 842 0.23 14.94 -9.05
C ASP A 842 -0.79 15.77 -9.82
N SER A 843 -1.86 15.14 -10.33
CA SER A 843 -2.93 15.84 -11.02
C SER A 843 -3.66 16.82 -10.10
N TRP A 844 -3.92 16.44 -8.86
CA TRP A 844 -4.53 17.28 -7.83
C TRP A 844 -3.67 18.48 -7.42
N LEU A 845 -2.35 18.35 -7.40
CA LEU A 845 -1.43 19.47 -7.18
C LEU A 845 -1.46 20.44 -8.37
N ARG A 846 -1.47 19.91 -9.59
CA ARG A 846 -1.37 20.68 -10.83
C ARG A 846 -2.64 21.42 -11.23
N ASP A 847 -3.81 20.88 -10.91
CA ASP A 847 -5.10 21.49 -11.29
C ASP A 847 -5.53 22.66 -10.38
N GLY A 848 -4.70 23.03 -9.40
CA GLY A 848 -4.94 24.13 -8.47
C GLY A 848 -5.74 23.76 -7.24
N SER A 849 -6.12 22.49 -7.09
CA SER A 849 -6.94 22.04 -5.95
C SER A 849 -6.22 22.16 -4.61
N ALA A 850 -4.91 21.92 -4.57
CA ALA A 850 -4.11 22.11 -3.37
C ALA A 850 -4.15 23.57 -2.88
N ASN A 851 -3.97 24.53 -3.79
CA ASN A 851 -4.04 25.97 -3.48
C ASN A 851 -5.44 26.39 -3.01
N HIS A 852 -6.49 25.83 -3.63
CA HIS A 852 -7.85 26.06 -3.19
C HIS A 852 -8.06 25.57 -1.75
N ILE A 853 -7.61 24.36 -1.42
CA ILE A 853 -7.75 23.79 -0.07
C ILE A 853 -6.92 24.57 0.95
N GLU A 854 -5.72 25.00 0.60
CA GLU A 854 -4.91 25.88 1.44
C GLU A 854 -5.64 27.20 1.73
N SER A 855 -6.34 27.77 0.75
CA SER A 855 -7.16 28.96 0.94
C SER A 855 -8.35 28.77 1.88
N LEU A 856 -8.80 27.52 2.11
CA LEU A 856 -9.88 27.19 3.04
C LEU A 856 -9.38 26.97 4.48
N CYS A 857 -8.07 26.84 4.68
CA CYS A 857 -7.50 26.48 5.98
C CYS A 857 -6.98 27.70 6.76
N LEU A 858 -7.06 27.61 8.08
CA LEU A 858 -6.28 28.41 9.02
C LEU A 858 -5.43 27.43 9.82
N TRP A 859 -4.11 27.45 9.65
CA TRP A 859 -3.17 26.46 10.20
C TRP A 859 -2.86 26.62 11.68
#